data_AF-A0A8J6XK36-F1
#
_entry.id   AF-A0A8J6XK36-F1
#
_cell.length_a   1.000
_cell.length_b   1.000
_cell.length_c   1.000
_cell.angle_alpha   90.00
_cell.angle_beta   90.00
_cell.angle_gamma   90.00
#
_symmetry.space_group_name_H-M   'P 1'
#
loop_
_entity.id
_entity.type
_entity.pdbx_description
1 polymer ?
#
loop_
_entity_poly.entity_id
_entity_poly.type
_entity_poly.pdbx_seq_one_letter_code
_entity_poly.pdbx_strand_id
1 'polypeptide(L)'
;MFDEYIFSGSLPENASTYVKRSADDELYELLTDLKFCYVLNSRQSGKSSLRVRTMSRLTDAGVVCASIDLSSVSIQSATQENWYADLIVKLIDSFDLDIDFPSWWEKNLLNSSLWRFGNFIEKILLAEIQENIVIFIDEIDSVLSLNFPTDDFFAFIRSCYNLRVDNPEYNRLTFCLLGVASPSNLIADKKRTPFNIGKAISLKGFQLEEVEPLEKGLRGKYSHPHAVMQDILEWTGGQPFLTQKLCQFMVEESEQENLRSVEQVVRSRIIENWESLDEPEHLRTIRDRILRDEQRAGYLLELYQHIRREEKAEVPADDTLEQSELQLSGLVVRQQNKLRVYNHIYREIFDQNWIETQLRNLRPYSENLRFWVASGSKDESRLLRGKALQDALSWACDKSLNYQDREFLAASQAKEKEEAIAILEKEAQLERERKDREAVEKRNLVLSEANKKAQQRMRIGGIVLAVTLSIAGTLGVLAYRSGKQLITTQQYLQNVGKLAELAGKLKDKGFYDEAKELLSQAGQSVNIQDDNLKQDILHTGMAYAYLKLKEPNWKQEVENSLKNVKLKNENSDESLQIQILTYKTQSNFQKEKQENTEAINSYKKAFNSLKDLKKKTSIISPPFNENIPIDKKILSKEVVEALHREFIDLLSNNNNENSSLKHEVEDSLKEHFYNELANLLKNKQLKQAHEKTASLMLYIARRENEEYFDKESINKFSCSDLRRIDQYWVENSQGRFGFSVQKKILTQELGIRDLKNISEQEYQRFATIVGWYNEERDSLEAKEVRGESGWRRYSELNFSMGAVEGHLPIPTFGDGWMLVVLISDRATRCQL
;
A
#
# COMPACT_ATOMS: atom_id res chain seq x y z
N MET A 1 5.80 -39.31 -42.42
CA MET A 1 6.18 -37.92 -42.12
C MET A 1 5.77 -37.71 -40.68
N PHE A 2 6.72 -37.45 -39.79
CA PHE A 2 6.43 -37.19 -38.37
C PHE A 2 6.12 -35.70 -38.25
N ASP A 3 5.00 -35.34 -37.62
CA ASP A 3 4.69 -33.95 -37.34
C ASP A 3 5.63 -33.42 -36.25
N GLU A 4 5.97 -32.13 -36.30
CA GLU A 4 6.84 -31.47 -35.32
C GLU A 4 6.30 -31.62 -33.88
N TYR A 5 7.19 -31.70 -32.88
CA TYR A 5 6.77 -31.69 -31.48
C TYR A 5 6.21 -30.32 -31.11
N ILE A 6 5.02 -30.29 -30.51
CA ILE A 6 4.31 -29.05 -30.19
C ILE A 6 4.19 -28.96 -28.67
N PHE A 7 5.01 -28.10 -28.08
CA PHE A 7 5.04 -27.82 -26.65
C PHE A 7 4.59 -26.39 -26.32
N SER A 8 3.88 -25.71 -27.22
CA SER A 8 3.21 -24.44 -26.95
C SER A 8 1.73 -24.52 -27.29
N GLY A 9 0.88 -23.95 -26.42
CA GLY A 9 -0.58 -23.95 -26.63
C GLY A 9 -1.24 -25.33 -26.55
N SER A 10 -2.46 -25.42 -27.10
CA SER A 10 -3.23 -26.67 -27.17
C SER A 10 -2.86 -27.46 -28.42
N LEU A 11 -2.71 -28.78 -28.28
CA LEU A 11 -2.50 -29.65 -29.43
C LEU A 11 -3.78 -29.72 -30.28
N PRO A 12 -3.68 -29.64 -31.61
CA PRO A 12 -4.82 -29.83 -32.49
C PRO A 12 -5.33 -31.29 -32.43
N GLU A 13 -6.57 -31.46 -32.85
CA GLU A 13 -7.29 -32.75 -32.83
C GLU A 13 -6.59 -33.85 -33.63
N ASN A 14 -5.83 -33.53 -34.66
CA ASN A 14 -5.13 -34.49 -35.49
C ASN A 14 -3.64 -34.64 -35.16
N ALA A 15 -3.14 -33.98 -34.10
CA ALA A 15 -1.72 -34.02 -33.76
C ALA A 15 -1.23 -35.46 -33.55
N SER A 16 -0.26 -35.90 -34.36
CA SER A 16 0.31 -37.25 -34.24
C SER A 16 1.13 -37.46 -32.97
N THR A 17 1.51 -36.37 -32.30
CA THR A 17 2.29 -36.34 -31.05
C THR A 17 1.42 -36.38 -29.79
N TYR A 18 0.08 -36.41 -29.92
CA TYR A 18 -0.80 -36.50 -28.76
C TYR A 18 -0.66 -37.86 -28.05
N VAL A 19 -0.31 -37.83 -26.77
CA VAL A 19 -0.25 -39.01 -25.90
C VAL A 19 -1.59 -39.17 -25.19
N LYS A 20 -2.32 -40.24 -25.54
CA LYS A 20 -3.56 -40.61 -24.86
C LYS A 20 -3.23 -41.15 -23.46
N ARG A 21 -3.86 -40.60 -22.43
CA ARG A 21 -3.72 -41.03 -21.04
C ARG A 21 -4.96 -41.75 -20.54
N SER A 22 -4.86 -42.42 -19.40
CA SER A 22 -6.05 -42.95 -18.68
C SER A 22 -7.14 -41.91 -18.42
N ALA A 23 -6.76 -40.66 -18.15
CA ALA A 23 -7.70 -39.56 -17.93
C ALA A 23 -8.55 -39.20 -19.16
N ASP A 24 -8.08 -39.52 -20.37
CA ASP A 24 -8.82 -39.31 -21.62
C ASP A 24 -10.07 -40.17 -21.71
N ASP A 25 -9.95 -41.43 -21.30
CA ASP A 25 -11.08 -42.37 -21.28
C ASP A 25 -11.99 -42.08 -20.10
N GLU A 26 -11.42 -41.82 -18.91
CA GLU A 26 -12.20 -41.50 -17.71
C GLU A 26 -13.09 -40.25 -17.90
N LEU A 27 -12.53 -39.15 -18.41
CA LEU A 27 -13.30 -37.93 -18.66
C LEU A 27 -14.37 -38.16 -19.73
N TYR A 28 -14.03 -38.85 -20.82
CA TYR A 28 -14.97 -39.16 -21.90
C TYR A 28 -16.16 -40.00 -21.41
N GLU A 29 -15.90 -41.09 -20.69
CA GLU A 29 -16.94 -41.97 -20.16
C GLU A 29 -17.87 -41.23 -19.19
N LEU A 30 -17.30 -40.46 -18.26
CA LEU A 30 -18.10 -39.70 -17.29
C LEU A 30 -18.94 -38.59 -17.93
N LEU A 31 -18.42 -37.92 -18.96
CA LEU A 31 -19.18 -36.89 -19.69
C LEU A 31 -20.24 -37.50 -20.61
N THR A 32 -19.99 -38.69 -21.17
CA THR A 32 -21.00 -39.47 -21.91
C THR A 32 -22.17 -39.84 -20.99
N ASP A 33 -21.88 -40.17 -19.73
CA ASP A 33 -22.87 -40.40 -18.66
C ASP A 33 -23.45 -39.10 -18.06
N LEU A 34 -23.16 -37.94 -18.66
CA LEU A 34 -23.61 -36.60 -18.27
C LEU A 34 -23.33 -36.28 -16.80
N LYS A 35 -22.17 -36.71 -16.29
CA LYS A 35 -21.68 -36.34 -14.96
C LYS A 35 -21.02 -34.97 -15.02
N PHE A 36 -21.15 -34.22 -13.93
CA PHE A 36 -20.40 -32.98 -13.75
C PHE A 36 -18.94 -33.33 -13.47
N CYS A 37 -18.01 -32.84 -14.31
CA CYS A 37 -16.59 -33.16 -14.21
C CYS A 37 -15.75 -31.90 -14.03
N TYR A 38 -14.58 -32.03 -13.43
CA TYR A 38 -13.61 -30.94 -13.38
C TYR A 38 -12.16 -31.44 -13.44
N VAL A 39 -11.37 -30.73 -14.23
CA VAL A 39 -9.94 -30.96 -14.45
C VAL A 39 -9.17 -29.75 -13.89
N LEU A 40 -8.95 -29.78 -12.59
CA LEU A 40 -8.29 -28.70 -11.84
C LEU A 40 -6.85 -29.11 -11.53
N ASN A 41 -5.89 -28.58 -12.29
CA ASN A 41 -4.48 -28.97 -12.19
C ASN A 41 -3.54 -27.84 -12.66
N SER A 42 -2.25 -27.97 -12.39
CA SER A 42 -1.20 -27.00 -12.74
C SER A 42 -1.21 -26.59 -14.21
N ARG A 43 -0.58 -25.45 -14.53
CA ARG A 43 -0.34 -25.03 -15.92
C ARG A 43 0.45 -26.11 -16.68
N GLN A 44 0.27 -26.13 -18.00
CA GLN A 44 1.02 -27.01 -18.91
C GLN A 44 0.89 -28.52 -18.65
N SER A 45 -0.18 -28.96 -17.99
CA SER A 45 -0.50 -30.38 -17.74
C SER A 45 -1.31 -31.05 -18.86
N GLY A 46 -1.58 -30.34 -19.98
CA GLY A 46 -2.33 -30.86 -21.12
C GLY A 46 -3.85 -30.86 -20.95
N LYS A 47 -4.40 -29.97 -20.11
CA LYS A 47 -5.86 -29.82 -19.89
C LYS A 47 -6.61 -29.46 -21.16
N SER A 48 -6.16 -28.42 -21.86
CA SER A 48 -6.84 -27.93 -23.06
C SER A 48 -6.74 -28.91 -24.24
N SER A 49 -5.61 -29.63 -24.38
CA SER A 49 -5.50 -30.73 -25.35
C SER A 49 -6.44 -31.89 -25.02
N LEU A 50 -6.58 -32.25 -23.74
CA LEU A 50 -7.56 -33.25 -23.28
C LEU A 50 -9.00 -32.79 -23.61
N ARG A 51 -9.33 -31.52 -23.39
CA ARG A 51 -10.64 -30.93 -23.75
C ARG A 51 -10.92 -31.10 -25.24
N VAL A 52 -9.99 -30.72 -26.11
CA VAL A 52 -10.13 -30.84 -27.57
C VAL A 52 -10.42 -32.28 -27.99
N ARG A 53 -9.65 -33.24 -27.47
CA ARG A 53 -9.83 -34.67 -27.78
C ARG A 53 -11.13 -35.24 -27.26
N THR A 54 -11.51 -34.87 -26.05
CA THR A 54 -12.75 -35.33 -25.42
C THR A 54 -13.97 -34.76 -26.17
N MET A 55 -13.93 -33.48 -26.51
CA MET A 55 -14.98 -32.80 -27.27
C MET A 55 -15.17 -33.46 -28.64
N SER A 56 -14.09 -33.72 -29.38
CA SER A 56 -14.15 -34.46 -30.66
C SER A 56 -14.83 -35.83 -30.50
N ARG A 57 -14.39 -36.64 -29.54
CA ARG A 57 -14.98 -37.96 -29.26
C ARG A 57 -16.45 -37.89 -28.86
N LEU A 58 -16.86 -36.86 -28.12
CA LEU A 58 -18.24 -36.62 -27.72
C LEU A 58 -19.10 -36.24 -28.92
N THR A 59 -18.61 -35.35 -29.78
CA THR A 59 -19.26 -34.97 -31.04
C THR A 59 -19.46 -36.18 -31.94
N ASP A 60 -18.44 -37.04 -32.10
CA ASP A 60 -18.54 -38.29 -32.86
C ASP A 60 -19.58 -39.26 -32.26
N ALA A 61 -19.83 -39.17 -30.96
CA ALA A 61 -20.85 -39.96 -30.24
C ALA A 61 -22.24 -39.29 -30.24
N GLY A 62 -22.43 -38.17 -30.95
CA GLY A 62 -23.71 -37.47 -31.05
C GLY A 62 -24.03 -36.54 -29.87
N VAL A 63 -23.02 -36.14 -29.08
CA VAL A 63 -23.15 -35.15 -28.00
C VAL A 63 -22.74 -33.79 -28.53
N VAL A 64 -23.58 -32.77 -28.39
CA VAL A 64 -23.29 -31.41 -28.82
C VAL A 64 -22.51 -30.70 -27.71
N CYS A 65 -21.42 -30.05 -28.09
CA CYS A 65 -20.48 -29.47 -27.12
C CYS A 65 -20.24 -27.98 -27.38
N ALA A 66 -20.13 -27.20 -26.31
CA ALA A 66 -19.63 -25.83 -26.35
C ALA A 66 -18.36 -25.69 -25.51
N SER A 67 -17.47 -24.79 -25.91
CA SER A 67 -16.24 -24.48 -25.18
C SER A 67 -16.13 -22.98 -24.94
N ILE A 68 -16.19 -22.59 -23.67
CA ILE A 68 -16.09 -21.20 -23.24
C ILE A 68 -14.72 -21.02 -22.57
N ASP A 69 -13.83 -20.26 -23.21
CA ASP A 69 -12.59 -19.80 -22.59
C ASP A 69 -12.85 -18.50 -21.80
N LEU A 70 -12.69 -18.53 -20.48
CA LEU A 70 -12.93 -17.34 -19.65
C LEU A 70 -11.80 -16.30 -19.71
N SER A 71 -10.61 -16.68 -20.17
CA SER A 71 -9.49 -15.74 -20.32
C SER A 71 -9.72 -14.72 -21.44
N SER A 72 -10.57 -15.06 -22.41
CA SER A 72 -10.90 -14.21 -23.56
C SER A 72 -12.08 -13.25 -23.30
N VAL A 73 -12.70 -13.31 -22.12
CA VAL A 73 -13.76 -12.37 -21.69
C VAL A 73 -13.08 -11.17 -21.02
N SER A 74 -13.52 -9.92 -21.24
CA SER A 74 -12.82 -8.73 -20.70
C SER A 74 -12.82 -8.68 -19.16
N ILE A 75 -11.78 -9.18 -18.49
CA ILE A 75 -11.80 -9.45 -17.04
C ILE A 75 -11.64 -8.18 -16.18
N GLN A 76 -10.80 -7.22 -16.59
CA GLN A 76 -10.39 -6.10 -15.72
C GLN A 76 -11.43 -4.96 -15.64
N SER A 77 -12.41 -4.93 -16.53
CA SER A 77 -13.47 -3.91 -16.59
C SER A 77 -14.89 -4.48 -16.75
N ALA A 78 -15.06 -5.81 -16.73
CA ALA A 78 -16.37 -6.44 -16.83
C ALA A 78 -17.24 -6.12 -15.61
N THR A 79 -18.44 -5.59 -15.87
CA THR A 79 -19.55 -5.65 -14.92
C THR A 79 -20.11 -7.07 -14.88
N GLN A 80 -20.80 -7.42 -13.79
CA GLN A 80 -21.49 -8.71 -13.69
C GLN A 80 -22.47 -8.91 -14.86
N GLU A 81 -23.14 -7.85 -15.30
CA GLU A 81 -24.06 -7.90 -16.45
C GLU A 81 -23.36 -8.25 -17.76
N ASN A 82 -22.28 -7.55 -18.10
CA ASN A 82 -21.51 -7.83 -19.31
C ASN A 82 -20.92 -9.24 -19.29
N TRP A 83 -20.46 -9.70 -18.13
CA TRP A 83 -19.90 -11.05 -17.99
C TRP A 83 -20.91 -12.15 -18.35
N TYR A 84 -22.15 -12.08 -17.83
CA TYR A 84 -23.18 -13.06 -18.21
C TYR A 84 -23.66 -12.89 -19.65
N ALA A 85 -23.66 -11.67 -20.19
CA ALA A 85 -23.98 -11.44 -21.60
C ALA A 85 -22.96 -12.13 -22.52
N ASP A 86 -21.66 -11.96 -22.24
CA ASP A 86 -20.57 -12.58 -23.00
C ASP A 86 -20.63 -14.11 -22.95
N LEU A 87 -21.01 -14.69 -21.80
CA LEU A 87 -21.24 -16.14 -21.68
C LEU A 87 -22.37 -16.62 -22.60
N ILE A 88 -23.47 -15.88 -22.69
CA ILE A 88 -24.61 -16.24 -23.55
C ILE A 88 -24.22 -16.11 -25.02
N VAL A 89 -23.55 -15.03 -25.41
CA VAL A 89 -23.07 -14.83 -26.79
C VAL A 89 -22.16 -16.00 -27.19
N LYS A 90 -21.23 -16.41 -26.34
CA LYS A 90 -20.38 -17.58 -26.62
C LYS A 90 -21.16 -18.89 -26.76
N LEU A 91 -22.25 -19.07 -26.01
CA LEU A 91 -23.11 -20.24 -26.17
C LEU A 91 -23.90 -20.17 -27.48
N ILE A 92 -24.43 -19.00 -27.84
CA ILE A 92 -25.11 -18.77 -29.13
C ILE A 92 -24.16 -19.13 -30.28
N ASP A 93 -22.94 -18.58 -30.25
CA ASP A 93 -21.93 -18.83 -31.29
C ASP A 93 -21.50 -20.31 -31.34
N SER A 94 -21.33 -20.96 -30.18
CA SER A 94 -20.87 -22.36 -30.12
C SER A 94 -21.91 -23.35 -30.60
N PHE A 95 -23.20 -23.05 -30.39
CA PHE A 95 -24.31 -23.92 -30.74
C PHE A 95 -25.05 -23.49 -32.01
N ASP A 96 -24.62 -22.41 -32.66
CA ASP A 96 -25.24 -21.84 -33.88
C ASP A 96 -26.74 -21.57 -33.71
N LEU A 97 -27.11 -20.92 -32.60
CA LEU A 97 -28.51 -20.66 -32.25
C LEU A 97 -29.06 -19.44 -33.00
N ASP A 98 -30.22 -19.58 -33.64
CA ASP A 98 -30.88 -18.51 -34.39
C ASP A 98 -31.72 -17.62 -33.45
N ILE A 99 -31.05 -16.69 -32.76
CA ILE A 99 -31.68 -15.76 -31.83
C ILE A 99 -31.21 -14.32 -32.05
N ASP A 100 -32.18 -13.39 -32.10
CA ASP A 100 -31.90 -11.95 -31.99
C ASP A 100 -31.55 -11.60 -30.54
N PHE A 101 -30.28 -11.80 -30.19
CA PHE A 101 -29.77 -11.60 -28.83
C PHE A 101 -30.01 -10.17 -28.31
N PRO A 102 -29.73 -9.08 -29.06
CA PRO A 102 -30.05 -7.72 -28.63
C PRO A 102 -31.51 -7.55 -28.20
N SER A 103 -32.45 -7.99 -29.04
CA SER A 103 -33.88 -7.89 -28.73
C SER A 103 -34.30 -8.77 -27.55
N TRP A 104 -33.73 -9.98 -27.44
CA TRP A 104 -34.00 -10.88 -26.32
C TRP A 104 -33.45 -10.31 -25.00
N TRP A 105 -32.24 -9.77 -25.03
CA TRP A 105 -31.59 -9.16 -23.87
C TRP A 105 -32.37 -7.94 -23.37
N GLU A 106 -32.76 -7.04 -24.27
CA GLU A 106 -33.53 -5.84 -23.95
C GLU A 106 -34.87 -6.16 -23.26
N LYS A 107 -35.61 -7.15 -23.79
CA LYS A 107 -36.88 -7.62 -23.19
C LYS A 107 -36.72 -8.17 -21.78
N ASN A 108 -35.52 -8.64 -21.43
CA ASN A 108 -35.22 -9.26 -20.14
C ASN A 108 -34.43 -8.35 -19.18
N LEU A 109 -34.27 -7.05 -19.50
CA LEU A 109 -33.47 -6.10 -18.70
C LEU A 109 -33.92 -5.95 -17.23
N LEU A 110 -35.19 -6.22 -16.92
CA LEU A 110 -35.71 -6.16 -15.55
C LEU A 110 -35.25 -7.33 -14.67
N ASN A 111 -34.76 -8.42 -15.27
CA ASN A 111 -34.29 -9.60 -14.55
C ASN A 111 -32.80 -9.46 -14.17
N SER A 112 -32.38 -10.14 -13.10
CA SER A 112 -30.97 -10.20 -12.74
C SER A 112 -30.16 -10.98 -13.79
N SER A 113 -28.87 -10.64 -13.94
CA SER A 113 -28.00 -11.22 -14.97
C SER A 113 -27.92 -12.75 -14.90
N LEU A 114 -27.84 -13.31 -13.68
CA LEU A 114 -27.84 -14.76 -13.48
C LEU A 114 -29.19 -15.40 -13.84
N TRP A 115 -30.31 -14.73 -13.53
CA TRP A 115 -31.62 -15.23 -13.93
C TRP A 115 -31.75 -15.23 -15.46
N ARG A 116 -31.27 -14.19 -16.14
CA ARG A 116 -31.22 -14.16 -17.61
C ARG A 116 -30.40 -15.33 -18.15
N PHE A 117 -29.22 -15.59 -17.60
CA PHE A 117 -28.41 -16.75 -17.97
C PHE A 117 -29.15 -18.08 -17.79
N GLY A 118 -29.76 -18.30 -16.63
CA GLY A 118 -30.55 -19.51 -16.39
C GLY A 118 -31.76 -19.65 -17.31
N ASN A 119 -32.47 -18.55 -17.58
CA ASN A 119 -33.61 -18.53 -18.49
C ASN A 119 -33.19 -18.78 -19.94
N PHE A 120 -32.02 -18.28 -20.37
CA PHE A 120 -31.44 -18.60 -21.67
C PHE A 120 -31.16 -20.10 -21.80
N ILE A 121 -30.50 -20.70 -20.78
CA ILE A 121 -30.23 -22.14 -20.77
C ILE A 121 -31.53 -22.95 -20.86
N GLU A 122 -32.54 -22.62 -20.06
CA GLU A 122 -33.78 -23.40 -20.01
C GLU A 122 -34.69 -23.19 -21.23
N LYS A 123 -34.92 -21.95 -21.63
CA LYS A 123 -35.97 -21.60 -22.60
C LYS A 123 -35.48 -21.50 -24.03
N ILE A 124 -34.17 -21.34 -24.24
CA ILE A 124 -33.57 -21.25 -25.57
C ILE A 124 -32.72 -22.50 -25.81
N LEU A 125 -31.61 -22.65 -25.08
CA LEU A 125 -30.64 -23.71 -25.35
C LEU A 125 -31.24 -25.12 -25.25
N LEU A 126 -31.89 -25.44 -24.12
CA LEU A 126 -32.51 -26.76 -23.92
C LEU A 126 -33.76 -26.99 -24.78
N ALA A 127 -34.42 -25.91 -25.22
CA ALA A 127 -35.60 -26.02 -26.06
C ALA A 127 -35.23 -26.31 -27.53
N GLU A 128 -34.16 -25.70 -28.03
CA GLU A 128 -33.73 -25.84 -29.43
C GLU A 128 -32.89 -27.10 -29.67
N ILE A 129 -32.02 -27.46 -28.72
CA ILE A 129 -31.15 -28.65 -28.84
C ILE A 129 -31.81 -29.83 -28.14
N GLN A 130 -31.99 -30.95 -28.85
CA GLN A 130 -32.63 -32.17 -28.33
C GLN A 130 -31.60 -33.23 -27.90
N GLU A 131 -30.37 -33.09 -28.38
CA GLU A 131 -29.23 -33.95 -28.07
C GLU A 131 -28.72 -33.72 -26.64
N ASN A 132 -27.77 -34.58 -26.24
CA ASN A 132 -27.01 -34.37 -25.01
C ASN A 132 -26.04 -33.20 -25.19
N ILE A 133 -25.92 -32.37 -24.16
CA ILE A 133 -25.17 -31.12 -24.16
C ILE A 133 -24.07 -31.17 -23.09
N VAL A 134 -22.83 -30.91 -23.52
CA VAL A 134 -21.69 -30.71 -22.62
C VAL A 134 -21.13 -29.30 -22.81
N ILE A 135 -21.12 -28.51 -21.74
CA ILE A 135 -20.51 -27.16 -21.75
C ILE A 135 -19.17 -27.23 -21.03
N PHE A 136 -18.08 -27.08 -21.78
CA PHE A 136 -16.73 -26.94 -21.24
C PHE A 136 -16.48 -25.48 -20.87
N ILE A 137 -16.03 -25.23 -19.64
CA ILE A 137 -15.58 -23.92 -19.17
C ILE A 137 -14.08 -24.03 -18.90
N ASP A 138 -13.28 -23.42 -19.78
CA ASP A 138 -11.81 -23.42 -19.71
C ASP A 138 -11.28 -22.14 -19.05
N GLU A 139 -10.06 -22.20 -18.52
CA GLU A 139 -9.44 -21.14 -17.71
C GLU A 139 -10.38 -20.66 -16.58
N ILE A 140 -11.06 -21.59 -15.89
CA ILE A 140 -12.03 -21.26 -14.82
C ILE A 140 -11.42 -20.41 -13.70
N ASP A 141 -10.10 -20.48 -13.50
CA ASP A 141 -9.38 -19.64 -12.54
C ASP A 141 -9.40 -18.14 -12.88
N SER A 142 -9.78 -17.77 -14.11
CA SER A 142 -10.04 -16.38 -14.51
C SER A 142 -11.08 -15.68 -13.64
N VAL A 143 -12.02 -16.43 -13.07
CA VAL A 143 -13.06 -15.88 -12.17
C VAL A 143 -12.50 -15.29 -10.88
N LEU A 144 -11.28 -15.69 -10.48
CA LEU A 144 -10.60 -15.19 -9.29
C LEU A 144 -10.12 -13.74 -9.44
N SER A 145 -10.05 -13.25 -10.67
CA SER A 145 -9.61 -11.88 -11.01
C SER A 145 -10.78 -10.91 -11.23
N LEU A 146 -12.03 -11.37 -11.06
CA LEU A 146 -13.22 -10.53 -11.25
C LEU A 146 -13.49 -9.66 -10.01
N ASN A 147 -13.96 -8.44 -10.24
CA ASN A 147 -14.27 -7.46 -9.17
C ASN A 147 -15.67 -7.65 -8.55
N PHE A 148 -16.31 -8.80 -8.76
CA PHE A 148 -17.62 -9.14 -8.19
C PHE A 148 -17.68 -10.62 -7.77
N PRO A 149 -18.54 -11.00 -6.81
CA PRO A 149 -18.64 -12.39 -6.34
C PRO A 149 -19.18 -13.35 -7.41
N THR A 150 -18.56 -14.52 -7.54
CA THR A 150 -18.94 -15.56 -8.53
C THR A 150 -19.53 -16.82 -7.90
N ASP A 151 -19.69 -16.88 -6.58
CA ASP A 151 -20.32 -18.01 -5.86
C ASP A 151 -21.68 -18.40 -6.45
N ASP A 152 -22.48 -17.42 -6.90
CA ASP A 152 -23.80 -17.68 -7.49
C ASP A 152 -23.73 -18.39 -8.84
N PHE A 153 -22.67 -18.20 -9.63
CA PHE A 153 -22.44 -18.94 -10.88
C PHE A 153 -22.20 -20.43 -10.59
N PHE A 154 -21.36 -20.75 -9.61
CA PHE A 154 -21.12 -22.13 -9.19
C PHE A 154 -22.36 -22.77 -8.55
N ALA A 155 -23.12 -21.98 -7.77
CA ALA A 155 -24.41 -22.43 -7.24
C ALA A 155 -25.43 -22.71 -8.36
N PHE A 156 -25.39 -21.96 -9.46
CA PHE A 156 -26.21 -22.22 -10.64
C PHE A 156 -25.86 -23.54 -11.34
N ILE A 157 -24.58 -23.86 -11.51
CA ILE A 157 -24.15 -25.17 -12.04
C ILE A 157 -24.74 -26.31 -11.19
N ARG A 158 -24.66 -26.18 -9.86
CA ARG A 158 -25.29 -27.13 -8.94
C ARG A 158 -26.81 -27.16 -9.08
N SER A 159 -27.44 -26.00 -9.26
CA SER A 159 -28.89 -25.90 -9.46
C SER A 159 -29.33 -26.68 -10.71
N CYS A 160 -28.58 -26.59 -11.81
CA CYS A 160 -28.86 -27.36 -13.03
C CYS A 160 -28.86 -28.87 -12.76
N TYR A 161 -27.91 -29.36 -11.96
CA TYR A 161 -27.88 -30.77 -11.57
C TYR A 161 -29.09 -31.17 -10.71
N ASN A 162 -29.49 -30.32 -9.75
CA ASN A 162 -30.64 -30.62 -8.89
C ASN A 162 -31.96 -30.59 -9.67
N LEU A 163 -32.11 -29.68 -10.64
CA LEU A 163 -33.31 -29.54 -11.47
C LEU A 163 -33.60 -30.77 -12.33
N ARG A 164 -32.64 -31.69 -12.51
CA ARG A 164 -32.83 -32.98 -13.19
C ARG A 164 -33.97 -33.83 -12.62
N VAL A 165 -34.30 -33.63 -11.34
CA VAL A 165 -35.41 -34.33 -10.66
C VAL A 165 -36.77 -33.80 -11.12
N ASP A 166 -36.90 -32.48 -11.27
CA ASP A 166 -38.18 -31.82 -11.50
C ASP A 166 -38.40 -31.47 -12.99
N ASN A 167 -37.32 -31.31 -13.76
CA ASN A 167 -37.34 -30.95 -15.17
C ASN A 167 -36.44 -31.91 -15.97
N PRO A 168 -37.02 -32.87 -16.72
CA PRO A 168 -36.28 -33.88 -17.46
C PRO A 168 -35.28 -33.32 -18.48
N GLU A 169 -35.50 -32.12 -19.01
CA GLU A 169 -34.60 -31.50 -20.00
C GLU A 169 -33.19 -31.30 -19.43
N TYR A 170 -33.07 -31.01 -18.13
CA TYR A 170 -31.77 -30.88 -17.47
C TYR A 170 -30.98 -32.19 -17.39
N ASN A 171 -31.61 -33.35 -17.62
CA ASN A 171 -30.87 -34.63 -17.70
C ASN A 171 -29.95 -34.68 -18.89
N ARG A 172 -30.17 -33.85 -19.93
CA ARG A 172 -29.35 -33.75 -21.13
C ARG A 172 -28.17 -32.79 -20.96
N LEU A 173 -28.10 -32.00 -19.89
CA LEU A 173 -27.08 -30.95 -19.71
C LEU A 173 -26.06 -31.29 -18.64
N THR A 174 -24.77 -31.22 -18.98
CA THR A 174 -23.68 -31.22 -17.98
C THR A 174 -22.61 -30.17 -18.27
N PHE A 175 -21.75 -29.94 -17.28
CA PHE A 175 -20.64 -29.01 -17.35
C PHE A 175 -19.31 -29.74 -17.12
N CYS A 176 -18.25 -29.25 -17.74
CA CYS A 176 -16.87 -29.65 -17.45
C CYS A 176 -16.02 -28.41 -17.15
N LEU A 177 -15.46 -28.29 -15.95
CA LEU A 177 -14.62 -27.14 -15.58
C LEU A 177 -13.14 -27.48 -15.73
N LEU A 178 -12.35 -26.62 -16.37
CA LEU A 178 -10.91 -26.78 -16.51
C LEU A 178 -10.19 -25.50 -16.09
N GLY A 179 -9.10 -25.63 -15.34
CA GLY A 179 -8.28 -24.49 -14.96
C GLY A 179 -7.28 -24.78 -13.85
N VAL A 180 -6.65 -23.72 -13.34
CA VAL A 180 -5.51 -23.77 -12.42
C VAL A 180 -5.88 -23.20 -11.04
N ALA A 181 -6.94 -23.76 -10.47
CA ALA A 181 -7.45 -23.43 -9.14
C ALA A 181 -7.86 -24.68 -8.37
N SER A 182 -7.91 -24.61 -7.04
CA SER A 182 -8.53 -25.65 -6.22
C SER A 182 -10.04 -25.37 -6.06
N PRO A 183 -10.87 -26.39 -5.76
CA PRO A 183 -12.29 -26.18 -5.47
C PRO A 183 -12.55 -25.11 -4.40
N SER A 184 -11.72 -25.03 -3.36
CA SER A 184 -11.83 -24.05 -2.28
C SER A 184 -11.47 -22.62 -2.71
N ASN A 185 -10.64 -22.47 -3.74
CA ASN A 185 -10.31 -21.15 -4.29
C ASN A 185 -11.47 -20.60 -5.12
N LEU A 186 -12.22 -21.47 -5.81
CA LEU A 186 -13.27 -21.07 -6.75
C LEU A 186 -14.60 -20.67 -6.09
N ILE A 187 -14.91 -21.21 -4.91
CA ILE A 187 -16.16 -20.90 -4.19
C ILE A 187 -15.95 -20.89 -2.69
N ALA A 188 -16.34 -19.79 -2.04
CA ALA A 188 -16.21 -19.65 -0.59
C ALA A 188 -17.27 -20.45 0.17
N ASP A 189 -18.53 -20.46 -0.31
CA ASP A 189 -19.61 -21.19 0.34
C ASP A 189 -19.58 -22.70 0.04
N LYS A 190 -18.96 -23.45 0.95
CA LYS A 190 -18.91 -24.93 0.93
C LYS A 190 -20.28 -25.61 0.91
N LYS A 191 -21.36 -24.96 1.34
CA LYS A 191 -22.73 -25.53 1.31
C LYS A 191 -23.36 -25.45 -0.06
N ARG A 192 -22.95 -24.49 -0.90
CA ARG A 192 -23.51 -24.23 -2.24
C ARG A 192 -22.62 -24.73 -3.38
N THR A 193 -21.42 -25.21 -3.05
CA THR A 193 -20.45 -25.71 -4.03
C THR A 193 -20.97 -26.87 -4.91
N PRO A 194 -20.71 -26.83 -6.24
CA PRO A 194 -20.97 -27.95 -7.15
C PRO A 194 -19.90 -29.05 -7.03
N PHE A 195 -18.75 -28.79 -6.42
CA PHE A 195 -17.65 -29.77 -6.35
C PHE A 195 -17.99 -31.00 -5.49
N ASN A 196 -18.99 -30.91 -4.60
CA ASN A 196 -19.46 -32.06 -3.81
C ASN A 196 -20.23 -33.10 -4.63
N ILE A 197 -20.79 -32.70 -5.79
CA ILE A 197 -21.54 -33.59 -6.71
C ILE A 197 -20.74 -33.94 -7.96
N GLY A 198 -19.59 -33.30 -8.16
CA GLY A 198 -18.73 -33.47 -9.34
C GLY A 198 -17.71 -34.60 -9.21
N LYS A 199 -17.10 -34.96 -10.34
CA LYS A 199 -15.99 -35.91 -10.43
C LYS A 199 -14.70 -35.18 -10.80
N ALA A 200 -13.71 -35.25 -9.92
CA ALA A 200 -12.37 -34.74 -10.18
C ALA A 200 -11.63 -35.68 -11.14
N ILE A 201 -11.08 -35.15 -12.23
CA ILE A 201 -10.20 -35.89 -13.14
C ILE A 201 -8.75 -35.52 -12.83
N SER A 202 -7.96 -36.52 -12.45
CA SER A 202 -6.56 -36.33 -12.11
C SER A 202 -5.67 -36.50 -13.35
N LEU A 203 -4.95 -35.45 -13.74
CA LEU A 203 -3.95 -35.56 -14.79
C LEU A 203 -2.60 -35.95 -14.21
N LYS A 204 -2.13 -37.15 -14.58
CA LYS A 204 -0.79 -37.65 -14.28
C LYS A 204 0.15 -37.38 -15.46
N GLY A 205 1.45 -37.42 -15.19
CA GLY A 205 2.47 -37.42 -16.23
C GLY A 205 2.41 -38.70 -17.07
N PHE A 206 2.90 -38.62 -18.30
CA PHE A 206 2.94 -39.74 -19.24
C PHE A 206 3.70 -40.95 -18.69
N GLN A 207 3.14 -42.13 -18.91
CA GLN A 207 3.79 -43.41 -18.60
C GLN A 207 4.54 -43.95 -19.83
N LEU A 208 5.50 -44.85 -19.60
CA LEU A 208 6.35 -45.39 -20.66
C LEU A 208 5.53 -46.16 -21.71
N GLU A 209 4.45 -46.84 -21.32
CA GLU A 209 3.53 -47.50 -22.26
C GLU A 209 2.66 -46.53 -23.08
N GLU A 210 2.51 -45.27 -22.66
CA GLU A 210 1.64 -44.28 -23.31
C GLU A 210 2.37 -43.48 -24.41
N VAL A 211 3.71 -43.37 -24.33
CA VAL A 211 4.52 -42.42 -25.14
C VAL A 211 4.93 -42.90 -26.53
N GLU A 212 4.35 -43.99 -27.03
CA GLU A 212 4.56 -44.47 -28.40
C GLU A 212 4.38 -43.37 -29.47
N PRO A 213 3.40 -42.44 -29.36
CA PRO A 213 3.26 -41.32 -30.30
C PRO A 213 4.47 -40.38 -30.34
N LEU A 214 5.09 -40.12 -29.19
CA LEU A 214 6.28 -39.26 -29.10
C LEU A 214 7.52 -40.01 -29.57
N GLU A 215 7.69 -41.28 -29.18
CA GLU A 215 8.86 -42.09 -29.54
C GLU A 215 9.06 -42.19 -31.07
N LYS A 216 7.97 -42.13 -31.85
CA LYS A 216 8.02 -42.12 -33.33
C LYS A 216 8.96 -41.05 -33.89
N GLY A 217 9.07 -39.88 -33.25
CA GLY A 217 9.94 -38.80 -33.70
C GLY A 217 11.43 -39.07 -33.47
N LEU A 218 11.76 -40.02 -32.60
CA LEU A 218 13.14 -40.45 -32.31
C LEU A 218 13.58 -41.66 -33.14
N ARG A 219 12.63 -42.38 -33.75
CA ARG A 219 12.93 -43.56 -34.59
C ARG A 219 13.76 -43.16 -35.81
N GLY A 220 14.83 -43.90 -36.07
CA GLY A 220 15.78 -43.62 -37.15
C GLY A 220 16.82 -42.53 -36.84
N LYS A 221 16.67 -41.81 -35.72
CA LYS A 221 17.65 -40.83 -35.22
C LYS A 221 18.56 -41.40 -34.15
N TYR A 222 18.01 -42.28 -33.31
CA TYR A 222 18.73 -43.01 -32.27
C TYR A 222 18.64 -44.52 -32.48
N SER A 223 19.70 -45.24 -32.11
CA SER A 223 19.72 -46.72 -32.21
C SER A 223 18.74 -47.39 -31.24
N HIS A 224 18.47 -46.77 -30.09
CA HIS A 224 17.58 -47.27 -29.05
C HIS A 224 16.59 -46.17 -28.61
N PRO A 225 15.62 -45.80 -29.47
CA PRO A 225 14.72 -44.67 -29.22
C PRO A 225 13.86 -44.88 -27.96
N HIS A 226 13.50 -46.12 -27.65
CA HIS A 226 12.77 -46.47 -26.43
C HIS A 226 13.58 -46.17 -25.15
N ALA A 227 14.88 -46.45 -25.14
CA ALA A 227 15.75 -46.14 -24.00
C ALA A 227 15.90 -44.62 -23.82
N VAL A 228 16.07 -43.87 -24.93
CA VAL A 228 16.09 -42.40 -24.89
C VAL A 228 14.77 -41.85 -24.34
N MET A 229 13.63 -42.42 -24.74
CA MET A 229 12.33 -42.01 -24.23
C MET A 229 12.16 -42.32 -22.74
N GLN A 230 12.68 -43.45 -22.27
CA GLN A 230 12.71 -43.79 -20.85
C GLN A 230 13.51 -42.75 -20.04
N ASP A 231 14.70 -42.37 -20.51
CA ASP A 231 15.52 -41.33 -19.87
C ASP A 231 14.81 -39.96 -19.88
N ILE A 232 14.14 -39.60 -20.98
CA ILE A 232 13.33 -38.37 -21.07
C ILE A 232 12.23 -38.38 -20.00
N LEU A 233 11.52 -39.50 -19.84
CA LEU A 233 10.47 -39.62 -18.83
C LEU A 233 11.00 -39.57 -17.41
N GLU A 234 12.17 -40.16 -17.15
CA GLU A 234 12.84 -40.08 -15.85
C GLU A 234 13.14 -38.62 -15.47
N TRP A 235 13.69 -37.84 -16.40
CA TRP A 235 13.99 -36.42 -16.15
C TRP A 235 12.74 -35.56 -16.01
N THR A 236 11.73 -35.78 -16.85
CA THR A 236 10.56 -34.90 -16.98
C THR A 236 9.38 -35.30 -16.10
N GLY A 237 9.39 -36.52 -15.54
CA GLY A 237 8.26 -37.12 -14.82
C GLY A 237 7.02 -37.29 -15.69
N GLY A 238 7.19 -37.32 -17.02
CA GLY A 238 6.11 -37.35 -18.00
C GLY A 238 5.26 -36.07 -18.07
N GLN A 239 5.76 -34.94 -17.54
CA GLN A 239 5.05 -33.66 -17.63
C GLN A 239 4.92 -33.23 -19.11
N PRO A 240 3.70 -33.06 -19.66
CA PRO A 240 3.49 -33.01 -21.12
C PRO A 240 4.33 -31.98 -21.87
N PHE A 241 4.49 -30.79 -21.30
CA PHE A 241 5.29 -29.72 -21.88
C PHE A 241 6.78 -30.08 -21.93
N LEU A 242 7.38 -30.41 -20.78
CA LEU A 242 8.81 -30.74 -20.69
C LEU A 242 9.14 -32.00 -21.49
N THR A 243 8.26 -33.01 -21.48
CA THR A 243 8.49 -34.24 -22.26
C THR A 243 8.56 -33.92 -23.76
N GLN A 244 7.61 -33.15 -24.31
CA GLN A 244 7.68 -32.77 -25.72
C GLN A 244 8.85 -31.83 -26.04
N LYS A 245 9.12 -30.84 -25.17
CA LYS A 245 10.26 -29.92 -25.33
C LYS A 245 11.59 -30.68 -25.37
N LEU A 246 11.76 -31.67 -24.48
CA LEU A 246 12.97 -32.48 -24.43
C LEU A 246 13.05 -33.45 -25.61
N CYS A 247 11.93 -34.04 -26.06
CA CYS A 247 11.91 -34.81 -27.32
C CYS A 247 12.36 -33.97 -28.52
N GLN A 248 11.93 -32.71 -28.62
CA GLN A 248 12.39 -31.77 -29.65
C GLN A 248 13.90 -31.52 -29.54
N PHE A 249 14.41 -31.25 -28.33
CA PHE A 249 15.85 -31.04 -28.13
C PHE A 249 16.68 -32.27 -28.49
N MET A 250 16.19 -33.49 -28.22
CA MET A 250 16.86 -34.71 -28.67
C MET A 250 16.80 -34.88 -30.18
N VAL A 251 15.71 -34.46 -30.84
CA VAL A 251 15.65 -34.43 -32.30
C VAL A 251 16.71 -33.50 -32.89
N GLU A 252 16.88 -32.30 -32.35
CA GLU A 252 17.91 -31.34 -32.77
C GLU A 252 19.33 -31.85 -32.47
N GLU A 253 19.51 -32.49 -31.32
CA GLU A 253 20.79 -33.09 -30.93
C GLU A 253 21.23 -34.21 -31.87
N SER A 254 20.28 -34.96 -32.43
CA SER A 254 20.57 -36.05 -33.36
C SER A 254 21.24 -35.60 -34.67
N GLU A 255 21.19 -34.31 -34.98
CA GLU A 255 21.79 -33.70 -36.17
C GLU A 255 23.25 -33.26 -35.93
N GLN A 256 23.73 -33.31 -34.69
CA GLN A 256 25.09 -32.93 -34.31
C GLN A 256 26.09 -34.09 -34.49
N GLU A 257 27.35 -33.78 -34.77
CA GLU A 257 28.41 -34.79 -34.95
C GLU A 257 28.72 -35.58 -33.65
N ASN A 258 28.60 -34.92 -32.49
CA ASN A 258 28.85 -35.52 -31.18
C ASN A 258 27.57 -35.59 -30.35
N LEU A 259 26.89 -36.74 -30.40
CA LEU A 259 25.63 -36.97 -29.69
C LEU A 259 25.81 -36.91 -28.17
N ARG A 260 25.18 -35.93 -27.52
CA ARG A 260 25.06 -35.87 -26.07
C ARG A 260 23.96 -36.80 -25.54
N SER A 261 24.14 -37.27 -24.30
CA SER A 261 23.10 -38.02 -23.58
C SER A 261 21.93 -37.10 -23.19
N VAL A 262 20.77 -37.68 -22.83
CA VAL A 262 19.61 -36.92 -22.35
C VAL A 262 19.99 -36.06 -21.14
N GLU A 263 20.74 -36.60 -20.17
CA GLU A 263 21.23 -35.82 -19.02
C GLU A 263 22.06 -34.61 -19.45
N GLN A 264 23.00 -34.78 -20.38
CA GLN A 264 23.86 -33.69 -20.85
C GLN A 264 23.05 -32.60 -21.56
N VAL A 265 22.03 -32.97 -22.35
CA VAL A 265 21.11 -32.03 -23.00
C VAL A 265 20.26 -31.29 -21.96
N VAL A 266 19.70 -32.01 -20.97
CA VAL A 266 18.91 -31.41 -19.89
C VAL A 266 19.75 -30.41 -19.09
N ARG A 267 20.97 -30.78 -18.67
CA ARG A 267 21.85 -29.89 -17.92
C ARG A 267 22.17 -28.62 -18.71
N SER A 268 22.66 -28.77 -19.94
CA SER A 268 23.15 -27.63 -20.74
C SER A 268 22.05 -26.74 -21.33
N ARG A 269 20.83 -27.26 -21.59
CA ARG A 269 19.76 -26.51 -22.25
C ARG A 269 18.57 -26.15 -21.36
N ILE A 270 18.43 -26.79 -20.18
CA ILE A 270 17.28 -26.56 -19.29
C ILE A 270 17.72 -26.11 -17.90
N ILE A 271 18.74 -26.74 -17.28
CA ILE A 271 19.12 -26.47 -15.88
C ILE A 271 20.11 -25.30 -15.78
N GLU A 272 21.19 -25.35 -16.55
CA GLU A 272 22.20 -24.29 -16.56
C GLU A 272 21.59 -23.01 -17.15
N ASN A 273 21.69 -21.91 -16.42
CA ASN A 273 21.10 -20.62 -16.80
C ASN A 273 19.59 -20.72 -17.12
N TRP A 274 18.87 -21.58 -16.41
CA TRP A 274 17.45 -21.82 -16.67
C TRP A 274 16.62 -20.52 -16.70
N GLU A 275 16.95 -19.52 -15.88
CA GLU A 275 16.21 -18.26 -15.85
C GLU A 275 16.25 -17.50 -17.18
N SER A 276 17.33 -17.58 -17.94
CA SER A 276 17.45 -16.93 -19.26
C SER A 276 17.05 -17.85 -20.42
N LEU A 277 17.14 -19.17 -20.25
CA LEU A 277 16.84 -20.16 -21.29
C LEU A 277 15.40 -20.71 -21.26
N ASP A 278 14.57 -20.29 -20.30
CA ASP A 278 13.18 -20.75 -20.16
C ASP A 278 12.25 -20.14 -21.20
N GLU A 279 12.44 -20.51 -22.47
CA GLU A 279 11.60 -20.13 -23.61
C GLU A 279 11.02 -21.36 -24.30
N PRO A 280 9.69 -21.43 -24.53
CA PRO A 280 8.67 -20.59 -23.90
C PRO A 280 8.63 -20.78 -22.37
N GLU A 281 8.13 -19.77 -21.66
CA GLU A 281 8.13 -19.73 -20.19
C GLU A 281 7.39 -20.91 -19.55
N HIS A 282 8.02 -21.51 -18.55
CA HIS A 282 7.45 -22.56 -17.73
C HIS A 282 8.03 -22.53 -16.32
N LEU A 283 9.35 -22.67 -16.20
CA LEU A 283 10.06 -22.65 -14.93
C LEU A 283 9.94 -21.29 -14.24
N ARG A 284 10.02 -20.19 -15.00
CA ARG A 284 9.81 -18.82 -14.48
C ARG A 284 8.40 -18.67 -13.95
N THR A 285 7.41 -19.22 -14.65
CA THR A 285 6.01 -19.22 -14.17
C THR A 285 5.83 -19.99 -12.87
N ILE A 286 6.54 -21.10 -12.66
CA ILE A 286 6.53 -21.85 -11.39
C ILE A 286 7.13 -20.98 -10.27
N ARG A 287 8.33 -20.41 -10.49
CA ARG A 287 8.99 -19.48 -9.56
C ARG A 287 8.06 -18.34 -9.17
N ASP A 288 7.55 -17.63 -10.18
CA ASP A 288 6.79 -16.41 -9.98
C ASP A 288 5.49 -16.70 -9.23
N ARG A 289 4.85 -17.87 -9.46
CA ARG A 289 3.67 -18.27 -8.68
C ARG A 289 3.98 -18.52 -7.20
N ILE A 290 5.10 -19.18 -6.89
CA ILE A 290 5.52 -19.47 -5.50
C ILE A 290 5.88 -18.18 -4.77
N LEU A 291 6.54 -17.25 -5.46
CA LEU A 291 7.02 -15.99 -4.90
C LEU A 291 6.01 -14.85 -4.99
N ARG A 292 4.86 -15.05 -5.65
CA ARG A 292 3.84 -14.02 -5.91
C ARG A 292 3.34 -13.32 -4.65
N ASP A 293 3.06 -14.10 -3.61
CA ASP A 293 2.61 -13.60 -2.30
C ASP A 293 3.75 -13.77 -1.30
N GLU A 294 4.46 -12.69 -1.02
CA GLU A 294 5.63 -12.69 -0.14
C GLU A 294 5.34 -13.23 1.27
N GLN A 295 4.10 -13.11 1.75
CA GLN A 295 3.71 -13.63 3.07
C GLN A 295 3.59 -15.15 3.07
N ARG A 296 3.13 -15.72 1.96
CA ARG A 296 2.98 -17.18 1.80
C ARG A 296 4.25 -17.81 1.26
N ALA A 297 5.05 -17.07 0.50
CA ALA A 297 6.27 -17.56 -0.13
C ALA A 297 7.19 -18.25 0.88
N GLY A 298 7.35 -17.69 2.09
CA GLY A 298 8.14 -18.32 3.15
C GLY A 298 7.62 -19.71 3.50
N TYR A 299 6.33 -19.82 3.83
CA TYR A 299 5.67 -21.09 4.14
C TYR A 299 5.70 -22.08 2.98
N LEU A 300 5.49 -21.63 1.74
CA LEU A 300 5.54 -22.48 0.54
C LEU A 300 6.95 -23.02 0.30
N LEU A 301 7.98 -22.19 0.48
CA LEU A 301 9.38 -22.57 0.32
C LEU A 301 9.82 -23.53 1.45
N GLU A 302 9.39 -23.31 2.69
CA GLU A 302 9.63 -24.23 3.81
C GLU A 302 8.94 -25.57 3.60
N LEU A 303 7.67 -25.56 3.18
CA LEU A 303 6.92 -26.79 2.85
C LEU A 303 7.59 -27.55 1.70
N TYR A 304 7.99 -26.84 0.65
CA TYR A 304 8.72 -27.44 -0.46
C TYR A 304 10.08 -28.00 -0.02
N GLN A 305 10.81 -27.29 0.85
CA GLN A 305 12.06 -27.77 1.44
C GLN A 305 11.85 -29.08 2.20
N HIS A 306 10.77 -29.19 2.97
CA HIS A 306 10.40 -30.41 3.67
C HIS A 306 10.08 -31.56 2.70
N ILE A 307 9.28 -31.31 1.65
CA ILE A 307 8.95 -32.29 0.60
C ILE A 307 10.21 -32.76 -0.15
N ARG A 308 11.20 -31.88 -0.37
CA ARG A 308 12.43 -32.18 -1.11
C ARG A 308 13.46 -32.96 -0.28
N ARG A 309 13.65 -32.61 1.01
CA ARG A 309 14.74 -33.14 1.85
C ARG A 309 14.63 -34.64 2.11
N GLU A 310 13.42 -35.16 2.11
CA GLU A 310 13.19 -36.56 2.44
C GLU A 310 12.50 -37.24 1.27
N GLU A 311 13.27 -37.95 0.46
CA GLU A 311 12.75 -38.85 -0.57
C GLU A 311 11.81 -39.94 0.00
N LYS A 312 11.81 -40.09 1.34
CA LYS A 312 10.94 -40.95 2.15
C LYS A 312 9.93 -40.21 3.04
N ALA A 313 9.93 -38.87 3.13
CA ALA A 313 8.95 -38.16 3.96
C ALA A 313 7.58 -38.35 3.36
N GLU A 314 6.73 -38.97 4.15
CA GLU A 314 5.33 -39.17 3.85
C GLU A 314 4.56 -37.89 4.16
N VAL A 315 4.87 -36.76 3.51
CA VAL A 315 4.03 -35.55 3.67
C VAL A 315 2.64 -35.93 3.17
N PRO A 316 1.66 -36.10 4.06
CA PRO A 316 0.34 -36.54 3.65
C PRO A 316 -0.30 -35.40 2.87
N ALA A 317 -0.97 -35.75 1.77
CA ALA A 317 -1.79 -34.79 1.04
C ALA A 317 -3.09 -34.59 1.83
N ASP A 318 -3.10 -33.59 2.70
CA ASP A 318 -4.22 -33.21 3.57
C ASP A 318 -5.04 -32.03 3.00
N ASP A 319 -4.66 -31.58 1.80
CA ASP A 319 -5.34 -30.53 1.03
C ASP A 319 -5.47 -29.21 1.80
N THR A 320 -4.47 -28.88 2.63
CA THR A 320 -4.32 -27.52 3.16
C THR A 320 -4.18 -26.49 2.03
N LEU A 321 -4.40 -25.22 2.36
CA LEU A 321 -4.31 -24.14 1.40
C LEU A 321 -2.90 -24.07 0.78
N GLU A 322 -1.87 -24.19 1.61
CA GLU A 322 -0.45 -24.14 1.21
C GLU A 322 -0.09 -25.34 0.31
N GLN A 323 -0.55 -26.55 0.67
CA GLN A 323 -0.35 -27.73 -0.16
C GLN A 323 -1.05 -27.61 -1.51
N SER A 324 -2.26 -27.03 -1.53
CA SER A 324 -3.02 -26.80 -2.75
C SER A 324 -2.32 -25.80 -3.66
N GLU A 325 -1.83 -24.68 -3.12
CA GLU A 325 -1.08 -23.67 -3.89
C GLU A 325 0.22 -24.24 -4.47
N LEU A 326 0.95 -25.04 -3.69
CA LEU A 326 2.18 -25.67 -4.16
C LEU A 326 1.91 -26.72 -5.26
N GLN A 327 0.81 -27.47 -5.17
CA GLN A 327 0.38 -28.39 -6.24
C GLN A 327 -0.03 -27.62 -7.51
N LEU A 328 -0.75 -26.52 -7.36
CA LEU A 328 -1.20 -25.69 -8.49
C LEU A 328 -0.06 -24.95 -9.19
N SER A 329 1.08 -24.74 -8.53
CA SER A 329 2.31 -24.28 -9.20
C SER A 329 2.87 -25.33 -10.16
N GLY A 330 2.54 -26.61 -9.96
CA GLY A 330 3.09 -27.72 -10.73
C GLY A 330 4.46 -28.20 -10.22
N LEU A 331 5.00 -27.58 -9.18
CA LEU A 331 6.28 -27.99 -8.58
C LEU A 331 6.18 -29.33 -7.86
N VAL A 332 5.03 -29.59 -7.24
CA VAL A 332 4.75 -30.84 -6.52
C VAL A 332 3.50 -31.53 -7.06
N VAL A 333 3.43 -32.84 -6.86
CA VAL A 333 2.34 -33.70 -7.29
C VAL A 333 1.89 -34.60 -6.15
N ARG A 334 0.59 -34.92 -6.11
CA ARG A 334 0.01 -35.93 -5.22
C ARG A 334 0.17 -37.31 -5.84
N GLN A 335 0.96 -38.18 -5.20
CA GLN A 335 1.13 -39.58 -5.57
C GLN A 335 0.89 -40.46 -4.34
N GLN A 336 0.00 -41.47 -4.45
CA GLN A 336 -0.34 -42.39 -3.34
C GLN A 336 -0.69 -41.65 -2.03
N ASN A 337 -1.48 -40.57 -2.15
CA ASN A 337 -1.87 -39.71 -1.03
C ASN A 337 -0.74 -38.95 -0.32
N LYS A 338 0.42 -38.81 -0.98
CA LYS A 338 1.59 -38.08 -0.48
C LYS A 338 2.04 -37.02 -1.47
N LEU A 339 2.63 -35.95 -0.98
CA LEU A 339 3.24 -34.91 -1.82
C LEU A 339 4.68 -35.26 -2.17
N ARG A 340 5.03 -35.06 -3.45
CA ARG A 340 6.38 -35.27 -3.98
C ARG A 340 6.73 -34.18 -4.98
N VAL A 341 8.02 -33.87 -5.12
CA VAL A 341 8.50 -33.04 -6.23
C VAL A 341 8.12 -33.72 -7.55
N TYR A 342 7.58 -32.97 -8.50
CA TYR A 342 6.98 -33.54 -9.71
C TYR A 342 7.98 -34.34 -10.56
N ASN A 343 9.19 -33.80 -10.77
CA ASN A 343 10.22 -34.43 -11.59
C ASN A 343 11.64 -34.03 -11.17
N HIS A 344 12.64 -34.68 -11.79
CA HIS A 344 14.05 -34.47 -11.49
C HIS A 344 14.56 -33.08 -11.94
N ILE A 345 14.08 -32.56 -13.07
CA ILE A 345 14.44 -31.21 -13.54
C ILE A 345 14.09 -30.16 -12.47
N TYR A 346 12.87 -30.17 -11.94
CA TYR A 346 12.45 -29.22 -10.91
C TYR A 346 13.24 -29.38 -9.62
N ARG A 347 13.59 -30.62 -9.24
CA ARG A 347 14.40 -30.88 -8.04
C ARG A 347 15.79 -30.28 -8.13
N GLU A 348 16.40 -30.30 -9.32
CA GLU A 348 17.73 -29.72 -9.58
C GLU A 348 17.69 -28.19 -9.71
N ILE A 349 16.61 -27.64 -10.27
CA ILE A 349 16.46 -26.19 -10.48
C ILE A 349 16.05 -25.47 -9.20
N PHE A 350 14.99 -25.95 -8.55
CA PHE A 350 14.50 -25.42 -7.27
C PHE A 350 15.20 -26.20 -6.14
N ASP A 351 16.53 -26.06 -6.08
CA ASP A 351 17.37 -26.79 -5.14
C ASP A 351 17.45 -26.11 -3.76
N GLN A 352 18.28 -26.64 -2.87
CA GLN A 352 18.45 -26.07 -1.53
C GLN A 352 18.99 -24.65 -1.58
N ASN A 353 19.94 -24.37 -2.47
CA ASN A 353 20.59 -23.07 -2.58
C ASN A 353 19.62 -22.01 -3.11
N TRP A 354 18.78 -22.37 -4.09
CA TRP A 354 17.71 -21.53 -4.58
C TRP A 354 16.70 -21.23 -3.47
N ILE A 355 16.22 -22.25 -2.73
CA ILE A 355 15.30 -22.06 -1.61
C ILE A 355 15.88 -21.11 -0.56
N GLU A 356 17.12 -21.34 -0.12
CA GLU A 356 17.79 -20.51 0.89
C GLU A 356 18.05 -19.09 0.38
N THR A 357 18.31 -18.93 -0.91
CA THR A 357 18.45 -17.60 -1.53
C THR A 357 17.11 -16.86 -1.56
N GLN A 358 16.02 -17.53 -1.93
CA GLN A 358 14.69 -16.93 -1.91
C GLN A 358 14.22 -16.62 -0.49
N LEU A 359 14.38 -17.55 0.47
CA LEU A 359 14.05 -17.30 1.88
C LEU A 359 14.83 -16.11 2.46
N ARG A 360 16.13 -15.96 2.10
CA ARG A 360 16.92 -14.77 2.48
C ARG A 360 16.42 -13.49 1.82
N ASN A 361 15.75 -13.58 0.67
CA ASN A 361 15.19 -12.42 -0.02
C ASN A 361 13.76 -12.07 0.43
N LEU A 362 13.12 -12.89 1.25
CA LEU A 362 11.81 -12.57 1.84
C LEU A 362 11.96 -11.68 3.07
N ARG A 363 11.07 -10.69 3.23
CA ARG A 363 11.04 -9.80 4.41
C ARG A 363 10.76 -10.59 5.70
N PRO A 364 11.60 -10.46 6.74
CA PRO A 364 11.35 -11.11 8.04
C PRO A 364 10.20 -10.48 8.84
N TYR A 365 9.57 -9.41 8.32
CA TYR A 365 8.53 -8.62 9.01
C TYR A 365 7.28 -8.37 8.15
N SER A 366 7.08 -9.15 7.09
CA SER A 366 5.98 -8.98 6.11
C SER A 366 4.57 -9.00 6.73
N GLU A 367 4.35 -9.81 7.76
CA GLU A 367 3.05 -9.90 8.47
C GLU A 367 2.76 -8.63 9.27
N ASN A 368 3.71 -8.19 10.09
CA ASN A 368 3.59 -6.98 10.90
C ASN A 368 3.41 -5.74 10.03
N LEU A 369 4.16 -5.63 8.93
CA LEU A 369 4.01 -4.58 7.93
C LEU A 369 2.58 -4.53 7.37
N ARG A 370 2.00 -5.66 6.96
CA ARG A 370 0.64 -5.68 6.39
C ARG A 370 -0.40 -5.22 7.41
N PHE A 371 -0.36 -5.72 8.64
CA PHE A 371 -1.35 -5.32 9.66
C PHE A 371 -1.19 -3.84 10.05
N TRP A 372 0.05 -3.35 10.10
CA TRP A 372 0.32 -1.94 10.31
C TRP A 372 -0.22 -1.07 9.15
N VAL A 373 0.04 -1.44 7.90
CA VAL A 373 -0.50 -0.72 6.72
C VAL A 373 -2.02 -0.80 6.67
N ALA A 374 -2.63 -1.96 6.95
CA ALA A 374 -4.09 -2.13 6.98
C ALA A 374 -4.77 -1.27 8.05
N SER A 375 -4.06 -0.90 9.12
CA SER A 375 -4.53 0.05 10.13
C SER A 375 -4.41 1.53 9.70
N GLY A 376 -3.96 1.79 8.47
CA GLY A 376 -3.59 3.13 8.01
C GLY A 376 -2.33 3.66 8.70
N SER A 377 -1.38 2.78 9.00
CA SER A 377 -0.10 3.09 9.68
C SER A 377 -0.23 3.55 11.14
N LYS A 378 -1.30 3.14 11.85
CA LYS A 378 -1.62 3.61 13.21
C LYS A 378 -1.42 2.58 14.33
N ASP A 379 -1.50 1.28 14.03
CA ASP A 379 -1.39 0.22 15.04
C ASP A 379 0.07 0.01 15.48
N GLU A 380 0.51 0.80 16.45
CA GLU A 380 1.87 0.76 17.00
C GLU A 380 2.26 -0.61 17.60
N SER A 381 1.30 -1.48 17.92
CA SER A 381 1.57 -2.82 18.45
C SER A 381 2.23 -3.75 17.42
N ARG A 382 2.13 -3.40 16.14
CA ARG A 382 2.75 -4.13 15.03
C ARG A 382 4.19 -3.70 14.76
N LEU A 383 4.63 -2.58 15.34
CA LEU A 383 5.99 -2.09 15.14
C LEU A 383 7.01 -2.99 15.84
N LEU A 384 8.15 -3.23 15.19
CA LEU A 384 9.18 -4.14 15.69
C LEU A 384 9.96 -3.51 16.87
N ARG A 385 10.47 -4.37 17.77
CA ARG A 385 11.34 -4.00 18.90
C ARG A 385 12.48 -4.99 19.09
N GLY A 386 13.55 -4.51 19.73
CA GLY A 386 14.71 -5.27 20.14
C GLY A 386 15.31 -6.04 18.97
N LYS A 387 15.54 -7.34 19.18
CA LYS A 387 16.19 -8.20 18.19
C LYS A 387 15.42 -8.28 16.86
N ALA A 388 14.08 -8.31 16.90
CA ALA A 388 13.28 -8.38 15.68
C ALA A 388 13.47 -7.14 14.79
N LEU A 389 13.61 -5.95 15.39
CA LEU A 389 13.92 -4.72 14.66
C LEU A 389 15.37 -4.74 14.14
N GLN A 390 16.33 -5.23 14.92
CA GLN A 390 17.73 -5.35 14.48
C GLN A 390 17.87 -6.31 13.29
N ASP A 391 17.25 -7.49 13.36
CA ASP A 391 17.26 -8.49 12.29
C ASP A 391 16.59 -7.91 11.03
N ALA A 392 15.48 -7.19 11.19
CA ALA A 392 14.79 -6.51 10.09
C ALA A 392 15.64 -5.40 9.44
N LEU A 393 16.36 -4.59 10.23
CA LEU A 393 17.26 -3.55 9.72
C LEU A 393 18.51 -4.12 9.06
N SER A 394 19.05 -5.21 9.61
CA SER A 394 20.18 -5.93 9.01
C SER A 394 19.78 -6.54 7.68
N TRP A 395 18.60 -7.16 7.62
CA TRP A 395 18.03 -7.68 6.38
C TRP A 395 17.73 -6.55 5.39
N ALA A 396 17.25 -5.39 5.85
CA ALA A 396 16.95 -4.25 4.99
C ALA A 396 18.20 -3.59 4.37
N CYS A 397 19.39 -3.77 4.95
CA CYS A 397 20.58 -3.00 4.63
C CYS A 397 21.09 -3.22 3.19
N ASP A 398 20.86 -4.39 2.62
CA ASP A 398 21.24 -4.77 1.24
C ASP A 398 20.03 -4.88 0.30
N LYS A 399 18.81 -4.52 0.75
CA LYS A 399 17.56 -4.78 0.02
C LYS A 399 16.91 -3.52 -0.54
N SER A 400 16.24 -3.68 -1.68
CA SER A 400 15.51 -2.60 -2.31
C SER A 400 14.10 -2.44 -1.74
N LEU A 401 13.98 -1.76 -0.59
CA LEU A 401 12.68 -1.56 0.07
C LEU A 401 11.80 -0.54 -0.66
N ASN A 402 10.50 -0.81 -0.74
CA ASN A 402 9.48 0.14 -1.17
C ASN A 402 9.17 1.17 -0.06
N TYR A 403 8.27 2.12 -0.31
CA TYR A 403 7.92 3.18 0.63
C TYR A 403 7.36 2.64 1.97
N GLN A 404 6.38 1.72 1.91
CA GLN A 404 5.70 1.19 3.10
C GLN A 404 6.67 0.43 4.01
N ASP A 405 7.60 -0.34 3.44
CA ASP A 405 8.66 -1.00 4.19
C ASP A 405 9.54 -0.02 4.97
N ARG A 406 9.95 1.07 4.31
CA ARG A 406 10.79 2.09 4.93
C ARG A 406 10.05 2.84 6.01
N GLU A 407 8.78 3.16 5.75
CA GLU A 407 7.91 3.83 6.71
C GLU A 407 7.72 2.97 7.97
N PHE A 408 7.44 1.68 7.80
CA PHE A 408 7.27 0.72 8.88
C PHE A 408 8.55 0.52 9.71
N LEU A 409 9.70 0.38 9.06
CA LEU A 409 10.99 0.26 9.76
C LEU A 409 11.36 1.57 10.47
N ALA A 410 11.12 2.73 9.85
CA ALA A 410 11.35 4.02 10.46
C ALA A 410 10.43 4.25 11.67
N ALA A 411 9.15 3.90 11.56
CA ALA A 411 8.20 3.94 12.66
C ALA A 411 8.61 2.99 13.79
N SER A 412 9.09 1.79 13.46
CA SER A 412 9.60 0.83 14.43
C SER A 412 10.85 1.34 15.17
N GLN A 413 11.80 1.94 14.45
CA GLN A 413 12.97 2.60 15.03
C GLN A 413 12.62 3.82 15.89
N ALA A 414 11.67 4.65 15.42
CA ALA A 414 11.22 5.83 16.16
C ALA A 414 10.60 5.42 17.49
N LYS A 415 9.78 4.35 17.48
CA LYS A 415 9.12 3.94 18.71
C LYS A 415 10.03 3.20 19.69
N GLU A 416 11.00 2.42 19.22
CA GLU A 416 12.05 1.89 20.10
C GLU A 416 12.84 3.01 20.79
N LYS A 417 13.14 4.10 20.07
CA LYS A 417 13.79 5.29 20.67
C LYS A 417 12.89 6.01 21.67
N GLU A 418 11.61 6.17 21.36
CA GLU A 418 10.63 6.77 22.29
C GLU A 418 10.58 5.98 23.60
N GLU A 419 10.45 4.65 23.53
CA GLU A 419 10.40 3.77 24.69
C GLU A 419 11.71 3.81 25.49
N ALA A 420 12.88 3.85 24.83
CA ALA A 420 14.17 3.99 25.50
C ALA A 420 14.32 5.34 26.23
N ILE A 421 13.86 6.44 25.62
CA ILE A 421 13.86 7.76 26.26
C ILE A 421 12.92 7.78 27.46
N ALA A 422 11.73 7.19 27.34
CA ALA A 422 10.77 7.11 28.46
C ALA A 422 11.33 6.32 29.65
N ILE A 423 12.10 5.26 29.41
CA ILE A 423 12.80 4.52 30.47
C ILE A 423 13.84 5.41 31.16
N LEU A 424 14.68 6.11 30.39
CA LEU A 424 15.71 7.02 30.93
C LEU A 424 15.08 8.19 31.73
N GLU A 425 13.98 8.75 31.26
CA GLU A 425 13.26 9.82 31.96
C GLU A 425 12.68 9.33 33.29
N LYS A 426 12.14 8.10 33.31
CA LYS A 426 11.61 7.46 34.53
C LYS A 426 12.72 7.19 35.55
N GLU A 427 13.89 6.72 35.11
CA GLU A 427 15.07 6.55 35.97
C GLU A 427 15.56 7.90 36.53
N ALA A 428 15.63 8.93 35.69
CA ALA A 428 16.01 10.28 36.11
C ALA A 428 14.99 10.91 37.07
N GLN A 429 13.70 10.57 36.94
CA GLN A 429 12.66 10.98 37.90
C GLN A 429 12.83 10.26 39.24
N LEU A 430 13.02 8.94 39.23
CA LEU A 430 13.25 8.15 40.44
C LEU A 430 14.49 8.64 41.21
N GLU A 431 15.58 8.99 40.50
CA GLU A 431 16.79 9.52 41.14
C GLU A 431 16.57 10.93 41.72
N ARG A 432 15.76 11.78 41.07
CA ARG A 432 15.37 13.09 41.63
C ARG A 432 14.54 12.92 42.90
N GLU A 433 13.55 12.03 42.89
CA GLU A 433 12.74 11.73 44.08
C GLU A 433 13.58 11.18 45.24
N ARG A 434 14.61 10.38 44.94
CA ARG A 434 15.56 9.88 45.95
C ARG A 434 16.34 11.03 46.59
N LYS A 435 16.90 11.93 45.78
CA LYS A 435 17.65 13.10 46.26
C LYS A 435 16.76 14.08 47.05
N ASP A 436 15.52 14.28 46.64
CA ASP A 436 14.58 15.13 47.36
C ASP A 436 14.21 14.52 48.73
N ARG A 437 14.01 13.20 48.82
CA ARG A 437 13.82 12.52 50.11
C ARG A 437 15.03 12.72 51.04
N GLU A 438 16.25 12.52 50.55
CA GLU A 438 17.47 12.75 51.33
C GLU A 438 17.60 14.21 51.80
N ALA A 439 17.23 15.18 50.95
CA ALA A 439 17.25 16.60 51.30
C ALA A 439 16.19 16.99 52.34
N VAL A 440 14.99 16.41 52.25
CA VAL A 440 13.92 16.57 53.25
C VAL A 440 14.34 15.97 54.59
N GLU A 441 14.95 14.79 54.59
CA GLU A 441 15.43 14.13 55.81
C GLU A 441 16.53 14.95 56.50
N LYS A 442 17.49 15.49 55.75
CA LYS A 442 18.50 16.45 56.26
C LYS A 442 17.87 17.72 56.81
N ARG A 443 16.87 18.31 56.13
CA ARG A 443 16.13 19.47 56.63
C ARG A 443 15.42 19.16 57.94
N ASN A 444 14.77 18.01 58.05
CA ASN A 444 14.06 17.60 59.25
C ASN A 444 15.01 17.37 60.45
N LEU A 445 16.21 16.85 60.21
CA LEU A 445 17.28 16.77 61.22
C LEU A 445 17.70 18.16 61.73
N VAL A 446 17.95 19.11 60.82
CA VAL A 446 18.29 20.50 61.19
C VAL A 446 17.13 21.19 61.92
N LEU A 447 15.89 20.97 61.49
CA LEU A 447 14.70 21.54 62.12
C LEU A 447 14.47 20.95 63.52
N SER A 448 14.73 19.66 63.71
CA SER A 448 14.67 18.97 65.00
C SER A 448 15.68 19.54 65.99
N GLU A 449 16.93 19.77 65.56
CA GLU A 449 17.95 20.43 66.38
C GLU A 449 17.61 21.88 66.71
N ALA A 450 17.07 22.64 65.74
CA ALA A 450 16.62 24.01 65.94
C ALA A 450 15.41 24.09 66.90
N ASN A 451 14.45 23.17 66.80
CA ASN A 451 13.29 23.10 67.70
C ASN A 451 13.69 22.73 69.13
N LYS A 452 14.64 21.81 69.33
CA LYS A 452 15.20 21.53 70.66
C LYS A 452 15.84 22.78 71.28
N LYS A 453 16.59 23.57 70.50
CA LYS A 453 17.19 24.84 70.95
C LYS A 453 16.15 25.94 71.20
N ALA A 454 15.08 25.99 70.40
CA ALA A 454 13.99 26.96 70.55
C ALA A 454 13.12 26.67 71.79
N GLN A 455 12.81 25.40 72.07
CA GLN A 455 12.05 25.00 73.27
C GLN A 455 12.80 25.30 74.58
N GLN A 456 14.14 25.23 74.57
CA GLN A 456 14.95 25.66 75.72
C GLN A 456 14.90 27.19 75.96
N ARG A 457 14.77 27.99 74.89
CA ARG A 457 14.67 29.47 74.97
C ARG A 457 13.26 29.96 75.31
N MET A 458 12.20 29.23 74.92
CA MET A 458 10.80 29.59 75.24
C MET A 458 10.43 29.43 76.72
N ARG A 459 11.23 28.71 77.52
CA ARG A 459 11.02 28.60 78.98
C ARG A 459 11.38 29.88 79.76
N ILE A 460 12.05 30.84 79.13
CA ILE A 460 12.56 32.08 79.77
C ILE A 460 11.82 33.34 79.26
N GLY A 461 11.16 33.28 78.09
CA GLY A 461 10.61 34.47 77.40
C GLY A 461 9.14 34.83 77.69
N GLY A 462 8.43 34.08 78.53
CA GLY A 462 6.98 34.24 78.77
C GLY A 462 6.55 35.54 79.46
N ILE A 463 7.48 36.38 79.92
CA ILE A 463 7.19 37.61 80.70
C ILE A 463 7.09 38.87 79.82
N VAL A 464 7.54 38.85 78.55
CA VAL A 464 7.73 40.09 77.77
C VAL A 464 6.67 40.36 76.68
N LEU A 465 5.80 39.40 76.35
CA LEU A 465 4.89 39.54 75.20
C LEU A 465 3.56 40.27 75.49
N ALA A 466 3.55 41.17 76.47
CA ALA A 466 2.45 42.11 76.71
C ALA A 466 2.59 43.42 75.91
N VAL A 467 3.68 43.63 75.17
CA VAL A 467 4.06 44.97 74.68
C VAL A 467 3.92 45.20 73.17
N THR A 468 3.75 44.19 72.32
CA THR A 468 3.84 44.40 70.86
C THR A 468 2.56 44.09 70.08
N LEU A 469 1.45 44.61 70.62
CA LEU A 469 0.15 44.73 69.94
C LEU A 469 0.08 45.88 68.89
N SER A 470 1.22 46.41 68.41
CA SER A 470 1.26 47.64 67.59
C SER A 470 1.66 47.45 66.11
N ILE A 471 1.80 46.21 65.59
CA ILE A 471 2.15 45.96 64.17
C ILE A 471 1.01 45.21 63.44
N ALA A 472 -0.24 45.57 63.71
CA ALA A 472 -1.41 44.95 63.08
C ALA A 472 -1.80 45.60 61.73
N GLY A 473 -1.34 46.83 61.45
CA GLY A 473 -1.74 47.58 60.25
C GLY A 473 -0.89 47.32 58.99
N THR A 474 0.37 46.93 59.14
CA THR A 474 1.30 46.74 58.01
C THR A 474 1.34 45.30 57.48
N LEU A 475 0.92 44.31 58.28
CA LEU A 475 0.82 42.91 57.84
C LEU A 475 -0.41 42.62 56.98
N GLY A 476 -1.48 43.42 57.07
CA GLY A 476 -2.69 43.21 56.26
C GLY A 476 -2.48 43.40 54.75
N VAL A 477 -1.62 44.34 54.35
CA VAL A 477 -1.33 44.62 52.93
C VAL A 477 -0.32 43.62 52.34
N LEU A 478 0.62 43.13 53.14
CA LEU A 478 1.57 42.09 52.74
C LEU A 478 0.93 40.70 52.73
N ALA A 479 0.04 40.37 53.68
CA ALA A 479 -0.71 39.12 53.68
C ALA A 479 -1.77 39.06 52.56
N TYR A 480 -2.39 40.18 52.20
CA TYR A 480 -3.30 40.25 51.05
C TYR A 480 -2.56 40.10 49.71
N ARG A 481 -1.35 40.67 49.57
CA ARG A 481 -0.53 40.49 48.36
C ARG A 481 0.06 39.07 48.26
N SER A 482 0.53 38.48 49.37
CA SER A 482 1.05 37.10 49.39
C SER A 482 -0.02 36.04 49.24
N GLY A 483 -1.23 36.26 49.80
CA GLY A 483 -2.36 35.33 49.68
C GLY A 483 -2.99 35.33 48.29
N LYS A 484 -3.08 36.50 47.64
CA LYS A 484 -3.57 36.59 46.25
C LYS A 484 -2.63 35.90 45.27
N GLN A 485 -1.32 36.01 45.48
CA GLN A 485 -0.28 35.41 44.63
C GLN A 485 -0.20 33.87 44.80
N LEU A 486 -0.47 33.35 46.01
CA LEU A 486 -0.56 31.91 46.28
C LEU A 486 -1.79 31.27 45.62
N ILE A 487 -2.97 31.91 45.73
CA ILE A 487 -4.21 31.43 45.11
C ILE A 487 -4.09 31.43 43.57
N THR A 488 -3.52 32.49 42.97
CA THR A 488 -3.32 32.54 41.51
C THR A 488 -2.32 31.50 41.02
N THR A 489 -1.26 31.21 41.80
CA THR A 489 -0.28 30.17 41.45
C THR A 489 -0.90 28.77 41.56
N GLN A 490 -1.71 28.51 42.59
CA GLN A 490 -2.41 27.25 42.76
C GLN A 490 -3.43 27.01 41.64
N GLN A 491 -4.20 28.03 41.27
CA GLN A 491 -5.16 27.96 40.17
C GLN A 491 -4.48 27.75 38.81
N TYR A 492 -3.35 28.41 38.57
CA TYR A 492 -2.52 28.17 37.39
C TYR A 492 -2.05 26.71 37.29
N LEU A 493 -1.46 26.17 38.35
CA LEU A 493 -0.98 24.78 38.36
C LEU A 493 -2.13 23.78 38.17
N GLN A 494 -3.31 24.07 38.73
CA GLN A 494 -4.51 23.26 38.52
C GLN A 494 -4.95 23.28 37.04
N ASN A 495 -4.95 24.44 36.39
CA ASN A 495 -5.30 24.56 34.98
C ASN A 495 -4.28 23.87 34.06
N VAL A 496 -2.98 23.98 34.36
CA VAL A 496 -1.93 23.23 33.65
C VAL A 496 -2.14 21.72 33.80
N GLY A 497 -2.38 21.24 35.03
CA GLY A 497 -2.67 19.84 35.29
C GLY A 497 -3.91 19.35 34.56
N LYS A 498 -4.98 20.16 34.52
CA LYS A 498 -6.20 19.81 33.80
C LYS A 498 -5.99 19.76 32.29
N LEU A 499 -5.24 20.71 31.73
CA LEU A 499 -4.91 20.71 30.31
C LEU A 499 -4.06 19.48 29.93
N ALA A 500 -3.09 19.10 30.78
CA ALA A 500 -2.29 17.90 30.58
C ALA A 500 -3.13 16.61 30.68
N GLU A 501 -4.08 16.53 31.61
CA GLU A 501 -5.05 15.42 31.71
C GLU A 501 -5.87 15.29 30.42
N LEU A 502 -6.40 16.42 29.90
CA LEU A 502 -7.17 16.42 28.66
C LEU A 502 -6.32 16.07 27.44
N ALA A 503 -5.06 16.51 27.40
CA ALA A 503 -4.11 16.09 26.37
C ALA A 503 -3.82 14.58 26.45
N GLY A 504 -3.69 14.01 27.65
CA GLY A 504 -3.60 12.57 27.87
C GLY A 504 -4.82 11.82 27.33
N LYS A 505 -6.03 12.29 27.65
CA LYS A 505 -7.28 11.72 27.10
C LYS A 505 -7.36 11.80 25.58
N LEU A 506 -6.88 12.90 24.98
CA LEU A 506 -6.83 13.05 23.53
C LEU A 506 -5.86 12.03 22.91
N LYS A 507 -4.68 11.85 23.53
CA LYS A 507 -3.72 10.81 23.16
C LYS A 507 -4.34 9.41 23.23
N ASP A 508 -5.05 9.10 24.31
CA ASP A 508 -5.71 7.79 24.50
C ASP A 508 -6.80 7.52 23.44
N LYS A 509 -7.41 8.58 22.90
CA LYS A 509 -8.39 8.50 21.79
C LYS A 509 -7.76 8.62 20.39
N GLY A 510 -6.43 8.64 20.28
CA GLY A 510 -5.70 8.69 19.01
C GLY A 510 -5.55 10.10 18.39
N PHE A 511 -5.86 11.17 19.12
CA PHE A 511 -5.66 12.56 18.69
C PHE A 511 -4.25 13.06 19.09
N TYR A 512 -3.20 12.44 18.53
CA TYR A 512 -1.81 12.67 18.94
C TYR A 512 -1.30 14.09 18.66
N ASP A 513 -1.59 14.64 17.48
CA ASP A 513 -1.14 15.98 17.10
C ASP A 513 -1.82 17.06 17.95
N GLU A 514 -3.12 16.94 18.19
CA GLU A 514 -3.84 17.82 19.12
C GLU A 514 -3.30 17.71 20.55
N ALA A 515 -3.00 16.50 21.03
CA ALA A 515 -2.41 16.31 22.35
C ALA A 515 -1.02 16.96 22.46
N LYS A 516 -0.17 16.80 21.45
CA LYS A 516 1.17 17.41 21.40
C LYS A 516 1.08 18.94 21.37
N GLU A 517 0.19 19.49 20.57
CA GLU A 517 -0.06 20.94 20.50
C GLU A 517 -0.52 21.49 21.87
N LEU A 518 -1.42 20.80 22.57
CA LEU A 518 -1.88 21.24 23.89
C LEU A 518 -0.79 21.15 24.97
N LEU A 519 0.06 20.12 24.93
CA LEU A 519 1.22 20.03 25.80
C LEU A 519 2.25 21.12 25.49
N SER A 520 2.42 21.47 24.21
CA SER A 520 3.26 22.60 23.80
C SER A 520 2.72 23.92 24.35
N GLN A 521 1.41 24.17 24.23
CA GLN A 521 0.76 25.35 24.80
C GLN A 521 0.90 25.42 26.32
N ALA A 522 0.74 24.28 27.02
CA ALA A 522 0.98 24.19 28.46
C ALA A 522 2.45 24.53 28.82
N GLY A 523 3.41 24.00 28.07
CA GLY A 523 4.83 24.30 28.26
C GLY A 523 5.18 25.76 27.99
N GLN A 524 4.69 26.32 26.90
CA GLN A 524 4.91 27.72 26.51
C GLN A 524 4.24 28.71 27.47
N SER A 525 3.14 28.31 28.11
CA SER A 525 2.47 29.16 29.11
C SER A 525 3.40 29.54 30.28
N VAL A 526 4.42 28.72 30.58
CA VAL A 526 5.42 29.01 31.62
C VAL A 526 6.26 30.24 31.29
N ASN A 527 6.51 30.48 29.99
CA ASN A 527 7.39 31.55 29.51
C ASN A 527 6.68 32.89 29.29
N ILE A 528 5.35 32.90 29.36
CA ILE A 528 4.55 34.12 29.25
C ILE A 528 4.72 34.93 30.53
N GLN A 529 4.95 36.26 30.45
CA GLN A 529 5.12 37.08 31.67
C GLN A 529 3.79 37.61 32.22
N ASP A 530 2.80 37.85 31.37
CA ASP A 530 1.48 38.35 31.79
C ASP A 530 0.63 37.21 32.36
N ASP A 531 0.30 37.29 33.64
CA ASP A 531 -0.47 36.25 34.35
C ASP A 531 -1.88 36.04 33.76
N ASN A 532 -2.48 37.02 33.08
CA ASN A 532 -3.76 36.81 32.40
C ASN A 532 -3.56 36.02 31.11
N LEU A 533 -2.54 36.36 30.30
CA LEU A 533 -2.24 35.61 29.07
C LEU A 533 -1.85 34.16 29.37
N LYS A 534 -1.16 33.90 30.50
CA LYS A 534 -0.93 32.54 31.00
C LYS A 534 -2.22 31.75 31.20
N GLN A 535 -3.24 32.38 31.76
CA GLN A 535 -4.52 31.71 31.99
C GLN A 535 -5.31 31.58 30.68
N ASP A 536 -5.26 32.59 29.82
CA ASP A 536 -5.97 32.61 28.54
C ASP A 536 -5.52 31.46 27.63
N ILE A 537 -4.20 31.23 27.49
CA ILE A 537 -3.71 30.10 26.67
C ILE A 537 -4.18 28.74 27.23
N LEU A 538 -4.19 28.57 28.56
CA LEU A 538 -4.63 27.32 29.19
C LEU A 538 -6.14 27.10 29.01
N HIS A 539 -6.95 28.14 29.21
CA HIS A 539 -8.39 28.07 29.01
C HIS A 539 -8.77 27.85 27.55
N THR A 540 -8.05 28.46 26.62
CA THR A 540 -8.22 28.22 25.18
C THR A 540 -7.85 26.78 24.82
N GLY A 541 -6.74 26.26 25.33
CA GLY A 541 -6.36 24.85 25.15
C GLY A 541 -7.40 23.88 25.72
N MET A 542 -7.92 24.14 26.93
CA MET A 542 -8.97 23.30 27.52
C MET A 542 -10.27 23.34 26.68
N ALA A 543 -10.69 24.52 26.22
CA ALA A 543 -11.83 24.66 25.32
C ALA A 543 -11.63 23.83 24.04
N TYR A 544 -10.45 23.91 23.42
CA TYR A 544 -10.12 23.11 22.23
C TYR A 544 -10.17 21.61 22.53
N ALA A 545 -9.62 21.19 23.66
CA ALA A 545 -9.59 19.79 24.05
C ALA A 545 -11.00 19.22 24.28
N TYR A 546 -11.87 19.95 24.99
CA TYR A 546 -13.26 19.52 25.19
C TYR A 546 -14.05 19.45 23.88
N LEU A 547 -13.84 20.43 23.00
CA LEU A 547 -14.45 20.46 21.67
C LEU A 547 -14.07 19.22 20.83
N LYS A 548 -12.81 18.76 20.94
CA LYS A 548 -12.31 17.57 20.24
C LYS A 548 -12.75 16.26 20.89
N LEU A 549 -12.69 16.16 22.22
CA LEU A 549 -13.01 14.94 22.97
C LEU A 549 -14.51 14.58 22.92
N LYS A 550 -15.39 15.58 22.80
CA LYS A 550 -16.85 15.46 22.81
C LYS A 550 -17.41 14.54 23.92
N GLU A 551 -16.79 14.57 25.10
CA GLU A 551 -17.26 13.87 26.30
C GLU A 551 -18.60 14.43 26.81
N PRO A 552 -19.36 13.73 27.68
CA PRO A 552 -20.60 14.26 28.23
C PRO A 552 -20.40 15.68 28.81
N ASN A 553 -21.35 16.58 28.52
CA ASN A 553 -21.32 18.02 28.87
C ASN A 553 -20.23 18.86 28.16
N TRP A 554 -19.56 18.35 27.12
CA TRP A 554 -18.49 19.08 26.43
C TRP A 554 -18.88 20.50 26.01
N LYS A 555 -20.12 20.73 25.54
CA LYS A 555 -20.58 22.08 25.14
C LYS A 555 -20.50 23.07 26.29
N GLN A 556 -20.93 22.66 27.49
CA GLN A 556 -20.86 23.49 28.69
C GLN A 556 -19.42 23.75 29.12
N GLU A 557 -18.55 22.74 29.01
CA GLU A 557 -17.13 22.87 29.37
C GLU A 557 -16.36 23.79 28.41
N VAL A 558 -16.69 23.75 27.11
CA VAL A 558 -16.17 24.69 26.12
C VAL A 558 -16.61 26.12 26.44
N GLU A 559 -17.91 26.33 26.71
CA GLU A 559 -18.43 27.66 27.09
C GLU A 559 -17.78 28.20 28.37
N ASN A 560 -17.69 27.36 29.40
CA ASN A 560 -17.06 27.72 30.67
C ASN A 560 -15.59 28.11 30.48
N SER A 561 -14.87 27.35 29.66
CA SER A 561 -13.46 27.61 29.37
C SER A 561 -13.28 28.91 28.58
N LEU A 562 -14.02 29.11 27.49
CA LEU A 562 -13.95 30.34 26.68
C LEU A 562 -14.40 31.58 27.46
N LYS A 563 -15.37 31.47 28.37
CA LYS A 563 -15.82 32.59 29.22
C LYS A 563 -14.73 33.11 30.16
N ASN A 564 -13.76 32.28 30.51
CA ASN A 564 -12.64 32.66 31.37
C ASN A 564 -11.48 33.32 30.62
N VAL A 565 -11.50 33.31 29.28
CA VAL A 565 -10.49 33.95 28.42
C VAL A 565 -10.76 35.46 28.34
N LYS A 566 -9.77 36.28 28.69
CA LYS A 566 -9.90 37.75 28.81
C LYS A 566 -9.17 38.54 27.73
N LEU A 567 -8.08 38.02 27.17
CA LEU A 567 -7.27 38.62 26.10
C LEU A 567 -6.80 40.05 26.38
N LYS A 568 -6.25 40.29 27.58
CA LYS A 568 -5.67 41.60 27.92
C LYS A 568 -4.43 41.90 27.07
N ASN A 569 -4.11 43.18 26.89
CA ASN A 569 -2.97 43.64 26.09
C ASN A 569 -3.02 43.15 24.63
N GLU A 570 -4.12 43.45 23.93
CA GLU A 570 -4.47 42.99 22.56
C GLU A 570 -3.39 43.19 21.49
N ASN A 571 -2.34 43.96 21.80
CA ASN A 571 -1.28 44.33 20.89
C ASN A 571 0.09 43.67 21.17
N SER A 572 0.25 42.77 22.16
CA SER A 572 1.50 42.00 22.27
C SER A 572 1.52 40.80 21.31
N ASP A 573 2.71 40.31 20.95
CA ASP A 573 2.86 39.15 20.06
C ASP A 573 2.26 37.89 20.69
N GLU A 574 2.46 37.68 21.99
CA GLU A 574 1.86 36.55 22.72
C GLU A 574 0.34 36.68 22.77
N SER A 575 -0.21 37.89 22.95
CA SER A 575 -1.65 38.13 22.96
C SER A 575 -2.29 37.84 21.61
N LEU A 576 -1.70 38.34 20.51
CA LEU A 576 -2.19 38.08 19.15
C LEU A 576 -2.16 36.58 18.81
N GLN A 577 -1.12 35.85 19.22
CA GLN A 577 -1.06 34.39 19.04
C GLN A 577 -2.18 33.66 19.80
N ILE A 578 -2.43 34.04 21.06
CA ILE A 578 -3.51 33.46 21.87
C ILE A 578 -4.89 33.83 21.30
N GLN A 579 -5.07 35.06 20.80
CA GLN A 579 -6.30 35.47 20.11
C GLN A 579 -6.59 34.58 18.91
N ILE A 580 -5.59 34.26 18.09
CA ILE A 580 -5.75 33.38 16.92
C ILE A 580 -6.26 32.00 17.36
N LEU A 581 -5.63 31.37 18.36
CA LEU A 581 -6.06 30.09 18.91
C LEU A 581 -7.48 30.15 19.49
N THR A 582 -7.78 31.23 20.22
CA THR A 582 -9.06 31.42 20.90
C THR A 582 -10.20 31.58 19.90
N TYR A 583 -10.03 32.48 18.94
CA TYR A 583 -11.05 32.75 17.93
C TYR A 583 -11.23 31.59 16.93
N LYS A 584 -10.15 30.84 16.61
CA LYS A 584 -10.25 29.56 15.87
C LYS A 584 -11.08 28.54 16.65
N THR A 585 -10.83 28.39 17.95
CA THR A 585 -11.56 27.45 18.81
C THR A 585 -13.03 27.85 18.96
N GLN A 586 -13.29 29.15 19.17
CA GLN A 586 -14.62 29.72 19.24
C GLN A 586 -15.41 29.49 17.95
N SER A 587 -14.78 29.70 16.79
CA SER A 587 -15.43 29.47 15.50
C SER A 587 -15.79 27.99 15.29
N ASN A 588 -14.86 27.08 15.57
CA ASN A 588 -15.12 25.64 15.50
C ASN A 588 -16.27 25.22 16.44
N PHE A 589 -16.35 25.82 17.63
CA PHE A 589 -17.47 25.58 18.53
C PHE A 589 -18.81 26.11 18.00
N GLN A 590 -18.82 27.28 17.36
CA GLN A 590 -20.00 27.85 16.72
C GLN A 590 -20.46 27.02 15.51
N LYS A 591 -19.53 26.46 14.73
CA LYS A 591 -19.83 25.51 13.64
C LYS A 591 -20.58 24.29 14.17
N GLU A 592 -20.17 23.73 15.30
CA GLU A 592 -20.87 22.61 15.96
C GLU A 592 -22.27 22.98 16.49
N LYS A 593 -22.52 24.27 16.72
CA LYS A 593 -23.85 24.81 17.06
C LYS A 593 -24.69 25.20 15.85
N GLN A 594 -24.16 25.05 14.63
CA GLN A 594 -24.79 25.49 13.38
C GLN A 594 -24.97 27.02 13.30
N GLU A 595 -24.15 27.78 14.04
CA GLU A 595 -24.11 29.25 14.07
C GLU A 595 -23.10 29.78 13.04
N ASN A 596 -23.38 29.58 11.75
CA ASN A 596 -22.41 29.83 10.67
C ASN A 596 -21.96 31.30 10.57
N THR A 597 -22.86 32.27 10.82
CA THR A 597 -22.53 33.70 10.76
C THR A 597 -21.56 34.09 11.87
N GLU A 598 -21.80 33.60 13.08
CA GLU A 598 -20.94 33.79 14.25
C GLU A 598 -19.59 33.10 14.04
N ALA A 599 -19.59 31.88 13.49
CA ALA A 599 -18.38 31.15 13.15
C ALA A 599 -17.51 31.93 12.15
N ILE A 600 -18.11 32.48 11.08
CA ILE A 600 -17.40 33.34 10.11
C ILE A 600 -16.83 34.57 10.79
N ASN A 601 -17.59 35.24 11.65
CA ASN A 601 -17.13 36.41 12.39
C ASN A 601 -15.95 36.08 13.32
N SER A 602 -15.97 34.94 14.00
CA SER A 602 -14.86 34.48 14.84
C SER A 602 -13.61 34.16 14.02
N TYR A 603 -13.73 33.41 12.91
CA TYR A 603 -12.57 33.19 12.03
C TYR A 603 -12.03 34.49 11.43
N LYS A 604 -12.89 35.44 11.07
CA LYS A 604 -12.47 36.75 10.59
C LYS A 604 -11.64 37.50 11.65
N LYS A 605 -12.00 37.40 12.92
CA LYS A 605 -11.18 37.93 14.03
C LYS A 605 -9.83 37.21 14.13
N ALA A 606 -9.81 35.88 14.09
CA ALA A 606 -8.56 35.10 14.09
C ALA A 606 -7.64 35.51 12.91
N PHE A 607 -8.21 35.62 11.71
CA PHE A 607 -7.49 36.02 10.51
C PHE A 607 -6.95 37.46 10.59
N ASN A 608 -7.71 38.40 11.16
CA ASN A 608 -7.25 39.77 11.41
C ASN A 608 -6.10 39.81 12.43
N SER A 609 -6.19 39.07 13.53
CA SER A 609 -5.09 38.95 14.51
C SER A 609 -3.83 38.37 13.85
N LEU A 610 -3.97 37.41 12.93
CA LEU A 610 -2.84 36.89 12.13
C LEU A 610 -2.24 37.96 11.22
N LYS A 611 -3.07 38.78 10.57
CA LYS A 611 -2.59 39.91 9.74
C LYS A 611 -1.85 40.96 10.56
N ASP A 612 -2.36 41.29 11.74
CA ASP A 612 -1.73 42.28 12.61
C ASP A 612 -0.42 41.78 13.21
N LEU A 613 -0.34 40.48 13.52
CA LEU A 613 0.91 39.83 13.91
C LEU A 613 1.93 39.87 12.76
N LYS A 614 1.52 39.53 11.53
CA LYS A 614 2.38 39.63 10.33
C LYS A 614 2.90 41.05 10.09
N LYS A 615 2.10 42.09 10.33
CA LYS A 615 2.51 43.50 10.16
C LYS A 615 3.60 43.93 11.16
N LYS A 616 3.56 43.43 12.40
CA LYS A 616 4.51 43.81 13.47
C LYS A 616 5.89 43.21 13.30
N THR A 617 5.97 42.02 12.70
CA THR A 617 7.21 41.25 12.65
C THR A 617 8.07 41.48 11.40
N SER A 618 7.59 42.27 10.45
CA SER A 618 8.24 42.64 9.18
C SER A 618 8.69 41.50 8.24
N ILE A 619 8.50 40.21 8.58
CA ILE A 619 8.79 39.03 7.73
C ILE A 619 7.81 37.88 8.10
N ILE A 620 7.22 37.25 7.06
CA ILE A 620 6.88 35.82 6.83
C ILE A 620 6.33 35.03 8.05
N SER A 621 5.10 34.50 7.92
CA SER A 621 4.27 33.74 8.91
C SER A 621 4.89 33.46 10.31
N PRO A 622 4.17 33.77 11.41
CA PRO A 622 4.68 33.72 12.80
C PRO A 622 5.59 32.54 13.20
N PRO A 623 5.29 31.26 12.84
CA PRO A 623 6.15 30.13 13.19
C PRO A 623 7.58 30.22 12.62
N PHE A 624 7.75 30.88 11.48
CA PHE A 624 9.03 30.98 10.76
C PHE A 624 9.82 32.26 11.07
N ASN A 625 9.31 33.11 11.96
CA ASN A 625 9.98 34.35 12.32
C ASN A 625 11.17 34.08 13.26
N GLU A 626 12.40 34.38 12.83
CA GLU A 626 13.61 34.27 13.65
C GLU A 626 13.70 35.32 14.76
N ASN A 627 12.93 36.42 14.66
CA ASN A 627 12.93 37.50 15.65
C ASN A 627 12.02 37.23 16.86
N ILE A 628 11.15 36.20 16.80
CA ILE A 628 10.42 35.73 17.97
C ILE A 628 11.28 34.65 18.65
N PRO A 629 11.71 34.84 19.91
CA PRO A 629 12.42 33.81 20.66
C PRO A 629 11.66 32.48 20.64
N ILE A 630 12.37 31.36 20.49
CA ILE A 630 11.77 30.02 20.36
C ILE A 630 10.79 29.72 21.50
N ASP A 631 11.13 30.17 22.71
CA ASP A 631 10.33 30.06 23.93
C ASP A 631 9.03 30.90 23.95
N LYS A 632 8.86 31.80 22.97
CA LYS A 632 7.70 32.69 22.79
C LYS A 632 6.88 32.42 21.53
N LYS A 633 7.25 31.41 20.73
CA LYS A 633 6.50 30.98 19.55
C LYS A 633 5.36 30.05 19.96
N ILE A 634 4.17 30.62 20.16
CA ILE A 634 2.98 29.88 20.56
C ILE A 634 2.34 29.16 19.37
N LEU A 635 2.26 29.83 18.21
CA LEU A 635 1.64 29.24 17.02
C LEU A 635 2.60 28.32 16.27
N SER A 636 2.16 27.08 16.04
CA SER A 636 2.77 26.15 15.10
C SER A 636 2.36 26.45 13.64
N LYS A 637 3.10 25.90 12.66
CA LYS A 637 2.77 26.06 11.24
C LYS A 637 1.47 25.35 10.87
N GLU A 638 1.24 24.20 11.50
CA GLU A 638 0.04 23.38 11.33
C GLU A 638 -1.21 24.13 11.79
N VAL A 639 -1.14 24.88 12.90
CA VAL A 639 -2.28 25.71 13.37
C VAL A 639 -2.60 26.83 12.38
N VAL A 640 -1.59 27.49 11.81
CA VAL A 640 -1.80 28.56 10.83
C VAL A 640 -2.41 28.00 9.55
N GLU A 641 -1.91 26.87 9.03
CA GLU A 641 -2.50 26.19 7.88
C GLU A 641 -3.96 25.77 8.15
N ALA A 642 -4.21 25.11 9.29
CA ALA A 642 -5.54 24.66 9.69
C ALA A 642 -6.53 25.83 9.81
N LEU A 643 -6.11 26.97 10.37
CA LEU A 643 -6.91 28.19 10.42
C LEU A 643 -7.40 28.61 9.02
N HIS A 644 -6.50 28.68 8.03
CA HIS A 644 -6.87 29.10 6.68
C HIS A 644 -7.78 28.07 6.01
N ARG A 645 -7.42 26.78 6.06
CA ARG A 645 -8.20 25.71 5.41
C ARG A 645 -9.61 25.61 5.98
N GLU A 646 -9.74 25.60 7.30
CA GLU A 646 -11.05 25.56 7.98
C GLU A 646 -11.89 26.80 7.65
N PHE A 647 -11.25 27.98 7.53
CA PHE A 647 -11.96 29.21 7.17
C PHE A 647 -12.40 29.21 5.70
N ILE A 648 -11.55 28.77 4.77
CA ILE A 648 -11.88 28.63 3.35
C ILE A 648 -13.05 27.66 3.15
N ASP A 649 -13.05 26.52 3.86
CA ASP A 649 -14.17 25.56 3.87
C ASP A 649 -15.47 26.24 4.31
N LEU A 650 -15.44 26.96 5.44
CA LEU A 650 -16.62 27.66 5.95
C LEU A 650 -17.15 28.72 4.99
N LEU A 651 -16.27 29.50 4.36
CA LEU A 651 -16.65 30.52 3.38
C LEU A 651 -17.19 29.93 2.07
N SER A 652 -16.77 28.72 1.70
CA SER A 652 -17.24 28.04 0.49
C SER A 652 -18.67 27.54 0.61
N ASN A 653 -19.13 27.27 1.84
CA ASN A 653 -20.46 26.72 2.11
C ASN A 653 -21.56 27.79 2.27
N ASN A 654 -21.25 29.09 2.16
CA ASN A 654 -22.17 30.19 2.51
C ASN A 654 -22.45 31.18 1.36
N ASN A 655 -23.04 30.67 0.27
CA ASN A 655 -23.64 31.38 -0.88
C ASN A 655 -22.97 32.72 -1.29
N ASN A 656 -21.89 32.69 -2.09
CA ASN A 656 -21.25 33.77 -2.87
C ASN A 656 -20.97 35.17 -2.24
N GLU A 657 -21.55 35.54 -1.09
CA GLU A 657 -21.42 36.85 -0.43
C GLU A 657 -20.01 37.11 0.10
N ASN A 658 -19.23 36.04 0.35
CA ASN A 658 -17.89 36.12 0.92
C ASN A 658 -16.75 35.81 -0.07
N SER A 659 -17.02 35.86 -1.39
CA SER A 659 -16.03 35.52 -2.42
C SER A 659 -14.72 36.30 -2.32
N SER A 660 -14.80 37.62 -2.08
CA SER A 660 -13.60 38.48 -1.90
C SER A 660 -12.79 38.11 -0.66
N LEU A 661 -13.45 37.83 0.47
CA LEU A 661 -12.76 37.42 1.70
C LEU A 661 -12.15 36.02 1.55
N LYS A 662 -12.83 35.11 0.86
CA LYS A 662 -12.29 33.77 0.55
C LYS A 662 -10.99 33.89 -0.23
N HIS A 663 -10.96 34.69 -1.29
CA HIS A 663 -9.74 34.90 -2.06
C HIS A 663 -8.60 35.51 -1.23
N GLU A 664 -8.91 36.46 -0.33
CA GLU A 664 -7.91 37.03 0.58
C GLU A 664 -7.30 35.96 1.51
N VAL A 665 -8.13 35.04 2.04
CA VAL A 665 -7.66 33.94 2.89
C VAL A 665 -6.85 32.93 2.08
N GLU A 666 -7.29 32.60 0.86
CA GLU A 666 -6.56 31.71 -0.06
C GLU A 666 -5.18 32.26 -0.43
N ASP A 667 -5.08 33.57 -0.69
CA ASP A 667 -3.81 34.24 -0.95
C ASP A 667 -2.93 34.25 0.30
N SER A 668 -3.49 34.48 1.50
CA SER A 668 -2.73 34.41 2.75
C SER A 668 -2.19 33.00 3.03
N LEU A 669 -2.92 31.94 2.66
CA LEU A 669 -2.46 30.55 2.75
C LEU A 669 -1.35 30.25 1.73
N LYS A 670 -1.50 30.72 0.48
CA LYS A 670 -0.44 30.65 -0.53
C LYS A 670 0.85 31.29 -0.02
N GLU A 671 0.74 32.48 0.57
CA GLU A 671 1.87 33.16 1.20
C GLU A 671 2.42 32.36 2.38
N HIS A 672 1.59 31.69 3.18
CA HIS A 672 2.06 30.81 4.24
C HIS A 672 2.93 29.65 3.73
N PHE A 673 2.58 29.04 2.60
CA PHE A 673 3.40 28.00 1.97
C PHE A 673 4.68 28.52 1.33
N TYR A 674 4.65 29.69 0.68
CA TYR A 674 5.88 30.36 0.24
C TYR A 674 6.85 30.59 1.39
N ASN A 675 6.30 31.03 2.51
CA ASN A 675 7.03 31.33 3.72
C ASN A 675 7.68 30.10 4.33
N GLU A 676 6.97 28.98 4.38
CA GLU A 676 7.51 27.71 4.84
C GLU A 676 8.61 27.21 3.90
N LEU A 677 8.39 27.26 2.59
CA LEU A 677 9.39 26.87 1.59
C LEU A 677 10.68 27.68 1.75
N ALA A 678 10.57 29.01 1.84
CA ALA A 678 11.70 29.90 2.05
C ALA A 678 12.48 29.56 3.33
N ASN A 679 11.78 29.27 4.43
CA ASN A 679 12.40 28.89 5.70
C ASN A 679 13.13 27.55 5.62
N LEU A 680 12.52 26.53 4.99
CA LEU A 680 13.15 25.22 4.81
C LEU A 680 14.41 25.30 3.95
N LEU A 681 14.38 26.10 2.87
CA LEU A 681 15.52 26.33 2.00
C LEU A 681 16.65 27.10 2.69
N LYS A 682 16.31 28.14 3.45
CA LYS A 682 17.27 28.91 4.25
C LYS A 682 18.01 28.00 5.24
N ASN A 683 17.29 27.10 5.91
CA ASN A 683 17.83 26.15 6.87
C ASN A 683 18.44 24.88 6.24
N LYS A 684 18.59 24.83 4.91
CA LYS A 684 19.16 23.70 4.16
C LYS A 684 18.44 22.37 4.38
N GLN A 685 17.16 22.42 4.76
CA GLN A 685 16.30 21.25 4.90
C GLN A 685 15.74 20.86 3.52
N LEU A 686 16.63 20.52 2.58
CA LEU A 686 16.32 20.43 1.14
C LEU A 686 15.28 19.36 0.81
N LYS A 687 15.23 18.25 1.55
CA LYS A 687 14.21 17.22 1.38
C LYS A 687 12.80 17.76 1.68
N GLN A 688 12.64 18.37 2.85
CA GLN A 688 11.38 18.98 3.27
C GLN A 688 11.01 20.16 2.37
N ALA A 689 11.99 20.95 1.91
CA ALA A 689 11.77 22.03 0.95
C ALA A 689 11.23 21.51 -0.39
N HIS A 690 11.73 20.37 -0.88
CA HIS A 690 11.21 19.74 -2.09
C HIS A 690 9.77 19.23 -1.88
N GLU A 691 9.47 18.54 -0.76
CA GLU A 691 8.10 18.12 -0.40
C GLU A 691 7.14 19.32 -0.30
N LYS A 692 7.59 20.44 0.28
CA LYS A 692 6.80 21.68 0.40
C LYS A 692 6.64 22.41 -0.94
N THR A 693 7.66 22.39 -1.81
CA THR A 693 7.57 22.91 -3.19
C THR A 693 6.44 22.19 -3.93
N ALA A 694 6.42 20.87 -3.77
CA ALA A 694 5.40 20.00 -4.29
C ALA A 694 3.99 20.42 -3.83
N SER A 695 3.74 20.44 -2.52
CA SER A 695 2.45 20.83 -1.94
C SER A 695 1.99 22.23 -2.37
N LEU A 696 2.91 23.21 -2.38
CA LEU A 696 2.63 24.58 -2.83
C LEU A 696 2.18 24.64 -4.29
N MET A 697 2.86 23.91 -5.18
CA MET A 697 2.47 23.89 -6.60
C MET A 697 1.09 23.25 -6.80
N LEU A 698 0.76 22.17 -6.10
CA LEU A 698 -0.57 21.55 -6.16
C LEU A 698 -1.66 22.51 -5.65
N TYR A 699 -1.39 23.24 -4.56
CA TYR A 699 -2.28 24.27 -4.03
C TYR A 699 -2.56 25.38 -5.06
N ILE A 700 -1.50 25.93 -5.69
CA ILE A 700 -1.64 26.97 -6.72
C ILE A 700 -2.42 26.47 -7.93
N ALA A 701 -2.20 25.21 -8.33
CA ALA A 701 -2.88 24.57 -9.44
C ALA A 701 -4.32 24.13 -9.12
N ARG A 702 -4.77 24.25 -7.87
CA ARG A 702 -6.07 23.74 -7.37
C ARG A 702 -6.22 22.23 -7.58
N ARG A 703 -5.15 21.48 -7.35
CA ARG A 703 -5.06 20.04 -7.59
C ARG A 703 -4.57 19.22 -6.39
N GLU A 704 -4.77 19.73 -5.18
CA GLU A 704 -4.36 19.05 -3.95
C GLU A 704 -5.07 17.70 -3.74
N ASN A 705 -6.32 17.56 -4.19
CA ASN A 705 -7.10 16.32 -4.01
C ASN A 705 -6.66 15.20 -4.94
N GLU A 706 -6.14 15.55 -6.11
CA GLU A 706 -5.73 14.58 -7.11
C GLU A 706 -4.26 14.20 -6.98
N GLU A 707 -3.44 14.96 -6.24
CA GLU A 707 -2.03 14.64 -5.93
C GLU A 707 -1.08 14.52 -7.14
N TYR A 708 -1.54 14.83 -8.35
CA TYR A 708 -0.72 14.93 -9.57
C TYR A 708 -1.04 16.18 -10.39
N PHE A 709 -0.20 16.50 -11.37
CA PHE A 709 -0.47 17.55 -12.36
C PHE A 709 -0.91 16.93 -13.68
N ASP A 710 -1.89 17.54 -14.33
CA ASP A 710 -2.18 17.30 -15.74
C ASP A 710 -1.57 18.40 -16.63
N LYS A 711 -1.61 18.17 -17.94
CA LYS A 711 -1.13 19.13 -18.93
C LYS A 711 -1.84 20.49 -18.85
N GLU A 712 -3.13 20.53 -18.53
CA GLU A 712 -3.92 21.76 -18.52
C GLU A 712 -3.55 22.66 -17.32
N SER A 713 -3.44 22.07 -16.14
CA SER A 713 -3.08 22.71 -14.88
C SER A 713 -1.68 23.33 -14.95
N ILE A 714 -0.68 22.64 -15.50
CA ILE A 714 0.66 23.22 -15.74
C ILE A 714 0.62 24.34 -16.78
N ASN A 715 -0.18 24.19 -17.84
CA ASN A 715 -0.35 25.22 -18.85
C ASN A 715 -0.96 26.52 -18.29
N LYS A 716 -1.82 26.40 -17.28
CA LYS A 716 -2.46 27.53 -16.58
C LYS A 716 -1.67 28.00 -15.36
N PHE A 717 -0.61 27.30 -14.96
CA PHE A 717 0.19 27.61 -13.78
C PHE A 717 0.80 29.01 -13.88
N SER A 718 0.59 29.84 -12.85
CA SER A 718 0.98 31.25 -12.86
C SER A 718 2.49 31.45 -13.00
N CYS A 719 2.89 32.33 -13.94
CA CYS A 719 4.30 32.64 -14.17
C CYS A 719 4.95 33.41 -13.02
N SER A 720 4.21 34.26 -12.32
CA SER A 720 4.74 34.94 -11.14
C SER A 720 5.04 33.95 -10.02
N ASP A 721 4.16 32.95 -9.86
CA ASP A 721 4.33 31.91 -8.86
C ASP A 721 5.50 30.98 -9.19
N LEU A 722 5.58 30.50 -10.44
CA LEU A 722 6.69 29.64 -10.88
C LEU A 722 8.05 30.35 -10.74
N ARG A 723 8.12 31.65 -11.10
CA ARG A 723 9.32 32.47 -10.90
C ARG A 723 9.71 32.62 -9.45
N ARG A 724 8.74 32.80 -8.56
CA ARG A 724 9.01 32.95 -7.13
C ARG A 724 9.54 31.66 -6.49
N ILE A 725 8.92 30.51 -6.83
CA ILE A 725 9.39 29.20 -6.38
C ILE A 725 10.82 28.95 -6.87
N ASP A 726 11.06 29.21 -8.15
CA ASP A 726 12.39 29.05 -8.76
C ASP A 726 13.44 29.94 -8.09
N GLN A 727 13.13 31.22 -7.92
CA GLN A 727 14.02 32.19 -7.27
C GLN A 727 14.42 31.73 -5.85
N TYR A 728 13.48 31.20 -5.06
CA TYR A 728 13.81 30.67 -3.75
C TYR A 728 14.81 29.50 -3.82
N TRP A 729 14.65 28.58 -4.77
CA TRP A 729 15.60 27.50 -4.97
C TRP A 729 16.96 28.02 -5.43
N VAL A 730 17.00 28.91 -6.41
CA VAL A 730 18.23 29.46 -7.00
C VAL A 730 19.04 30.24 -5.97
N GLU A 731 18.41 31.18 -5.26
CA GLU A 731 19.09 32.03 -4.27
C GLU A 731 19.64 31.21 -3.09
N ASN A 732 18.84 30.26 -2.59
CA ASN A 732 19.24 29.45 -1.43
C ASN A 732 20.17 28.28 -1.79
N SER A 733 20.38 28.00 -3.07
CA SER A 733 21.29 26.94 -3.55
C SER A 733 22.58 27.48 -4.17
N GLN A 734 22.81 28.79 -4.15
CA GLN A 734 23.92 29.44 -4.87
C GLN A 734 23.87 29.19 -6.39
N GLY A 735 22.66 29.18 -6.96
CA GLY A 735 22.42 28.96 -8.38
C GLY A 735 22.48 27.51 -8.84
N ARG A 736 22.56 26.55 -7.92
CA ARG A 736 22.71 25.12 -8.26
C ARG A 736 21.39 24.39 -8.52
N PHE A 737 20.31 24.83 -7.89
CA PHE A 737 19.01 24.15 -7.91
C PHE A 737 17.92 25.15 -8.33
N GLY A 738 16.90 24.65 -9.03
CA GLY A 738 15.82 25.46 -9.61
C GLY A 738 15.35 24.92 -10.95
N PHE A 739 14.12 25.26 -11.33
CA PHE A 739 13.55 24.95 -12.64
C PHE A 739 14.25 25.71 -13.77
N SER A 740 14.72 26.94 -13.53
CA SER A 740 15.54 27.70 -14.49
C SER A 740 16.90 27.02 -14.72
N VAL A 741 17.50 26.48 -13.67
CA VAL A 741 18.75 25.69 -13.74
C VAL A 741 18.52 24.41 -14.54
N GLN A 742 17.46 23.66 -14.26
CA GLN A 742 17.08 22.46 -15.02
C GLN A 742 16.82 22.77 -16.51
N LYS A 743 16.10 23.86 -16.80
CA LYS A 743 15.88 24.35 -18.18
C LYS A 743 17.19 24.72 -18.86
N LYS A 744 18.13 25.36 -18.15
CA LYS A 744 19.44 25.71 -18.69
C LYS A 744 20.21 24.45 -19.09
N ILE A 745 20.19 23.40 -18.28
CA ILE A 745 20.81 22.10 -18.61
C ILE A 745 20.18 21.51 -19.88
N LEU A 746 18.84 21.47 -19.97
CA LEU A 746 18.14 20.96 -21.15
C LEU A 746 18.48 21.73 -22.44
N THR A 747 18.55 23.07 -22.37
CA THR A 747 18.72 23.92 -23.57
C THR A 747 20.17 24.18 -23.95
N GLN A 748 21.05 24.40 -22.98
CA GLN A 748 22.44 24.81 -23.23
C GLN A 748 23.40 23.62 -23.22
N GLU A 749 23.22 22.67 -22.30
CA GLU A 749 24.13 21.51 -22.19
C GLU A 749 23.70 20.38 -23.13
N LEU A 750 22.40 20.07 -23.17
CA LEU A 750 21.86 19.02 -24.05
C LEU A 750 21.45 19.53 -25.44
N GLY A 751 21.36 20.85 -25.64
CA GLY A 751 21.02 21.45 -26.94
C GLY A 751 19.57 21.26 -27.39
N ILE A 752 18.67 20.88 -26.47
CA ILE A 752 17.25 20.59 -26.78
C ILE A 752 16.52 21.91 -27.07
N ARG A 753 16.02 22.07 -28.29
CA ARG A 753 15.34 23.30 -28.73
C ARG A 753 13.83 23.26 -28.53
N ASP A 754 13.20 22.10 -28.69
CA ASP A 754 11.76 21.92 -28.51
C ASP A 754 11.44 21.24 -27.18
N LEU A 755 11.33 22.05 -26.12
CA LEU A 755 11.02 21.54 -24.78
C LEU A 755 9.58 21.03 -24.62
N LYS A 756 8.71 21.17 -25.64
CA LYS A 756 7.35 20.60 -25.62
C LYS A 756 7.34 19.11 -25.94
N ASN A 757 8.37 18.62 -26.61
CA ASN A 757 8.46 17.26 -27.15
C ASN A 757 9.84 16.66 -26.86
N ILE A 758 10.23 16.60 -25.58
CA ILE A 758 11.47 15.94 -25.16
C ILE A 758 11.26 14.44 -25.30
N SER A 759 12.08 13.77 -26.12
CA SER A 759 12.05 12.31 -26.25
C SER A 759 12.49 11.62 -24.95
N GLU A 760 12.13 10.34 -24.80
CA GLU A 760 12.54 9.54 -23.66
C GLU A 760 14.07 9.48 -23.50
N GLN A 761 14.81 9.37 -24.61
CA GLN A 761 16.28 9.37 -24.61
C GLN A 761 16.87 10.71 -24.16
N GLU A 762 16.29 11.83 -24.58
CA GLU A 762 16.71 13.17 -24.14
C GLU A 762 16.41 13.38 -22.65
N TYR A 763 15.27 12.89 -22.17
CA TYR A 763 14.91 12.92 -20.76
C TYR A 763 15.84 12.06 -19.90
N GLN A 764 16.19 10.86 -20.38
CA GLN A 764 17.14 9.98 -19.70
C GLN A 764 18.52 10.63 -19.58
N ARG A 765 19.04 11.23 -20.66
CA ARG A 765 20.30 11.99 -20.63
C ARG A 765 20.26 13.16 -19.65
N PHE A 766 19.15 13.90 -19.63
CA PHE A 766 18.92 14.94 -18.65
C PHE A 766 18.95 14.38 -17.22
N ALA A 767 18.20 13.31 -16.97
CA ALA A 767 18.15 12.63 -15.68
C ALA A 767 19.51 12.10 -15.24
N THR A 768 20.38 11.67 -16.16
CA THR A 768 21.77 11.32 -15.84
C THR A 768 22.53 12.53 -15.33
N ILE A 769 22.47 13.67 -16.05
CA ILE A 769 23.20 14.90 -15.69
C ILE A 769 22.76 15.43 -14.33
N VAL A 770 21.45 15.48 -14.08
CA VAL A 770 20.90 15.96 -12.80
C VAL A 770 20.93 14.89 -11.71
N GLY A 771 21.50 13.70 -11.98
CA GLY A 771 21.74 12.66 -10.98
C GLY A 771 20.47 11.98 -10.48
N TRP A 772 19.44 11.87 -11.31
CA TRP A 772 18.24 11.05 -11.09
C TRP A 772 18.35 9.68 -11.76
N TYR A 773 19.24 9.56 -12.75
CA TYR A 773 19.53 8.34 -13.46
C TYR A 773 20.98 7.90 -13.25
N ASN A 774 21.25 6.60 -13.32
CA ASN A 774 22.57 6.01 -13.30
C ASN A 774 22.73 5.06 -14.49
N GLU A 775 23.43 5.52 -15.53
CA GLU A 775 23.67 4.75 -16.77
C GLU A 775 24.45 3.46 -16.51
N GLU A 776 25.36 3.43 -15.52
CA GLU A 776 26.13 2.22 -15.20
C GLU A 776 25.24 1.08 -14.69
N ARG A 777 24.15 1.42 -14.00
CA ARG A 777 23.14 0.46 -13.52
C ARG A 777 22.20 -0.02 -14.62
N ASP A 778 22.18 0.67 -15.76
CA ASP A 778 21.31 0.35 -16.88
C ASP A 778 21.99 -0.44 -17.99
N SER A 779 23.25 -0.82 -17.76
CA SER A 779 24.01 -1.70 -18.64
C SER A 779 23.31 -3.06 -18.79
N LEU A 780 23.48 -3.69 -19.96
CA LEU A 780 22.95 -5.04 -20.23
C LEU A 780 23.35 -6.04 -19.13
N GLU A 781 24.61 -5.99 -18.67
CA GLU A 781 25.10 -6.80 -17.55
C GLU A 781 24.39 -6.48 -16.22
N ALA A 782 24.06 -5.23 -15.92
CA ALA A 782 23.36 -4.88 -14.68
C ALA A 782 21.86 -5.23 -14.71
N LYS A 783 21.21 -5.12 -15.88
CA LYS A 783 19.81 -5.54 -16.11
C LYS A 783 19.64 -7.05 -16.01
N GLU A 784 20.54 -7.82 -16.61
CA GLU A 784 20.51 -9.28 -16.59
C GLU A 784 20.87 -9.87 -15.22
N VAL A 785 21.73 -9.22 -14.44
CA VAL A 785 22.24 -9.76 -13.16
C VAL A 785 21.45 -9.29 -11.93
N ARG A 786 20.86 -8.07 -11.94
CA ARG A 786 20.25 -7.48 -10.71
C ARG A 786 18.79 -7.05 -10.84
N GLY A 787 18.23 -7.00 -12.05
CA GLY A 787 16.88 -6.45 -12.28
C GLY A 787 16.73 -4.99 -11.84
N GLU A 788 17.84 -4.25 -11.74
CA GLU A 788 17.85 -2.87 -11.24
C GLU A 788 17.51 -1.89 -12.37
N SER A 789 16.56 -1.00 -12.12
CA SER A 789 16.32 0.15 -13.00
C SER A 789 17.47 1.15 -12.86
N GLY A 790 17.93 1.74 -13.98
CA GLY A 790 18.88 2.86 -13.94
C GLY A 790 18.35 4.10 -13.19
N TRP A 791 17.03 4.20 -12.99
CA TRP A 791 16.40 5.28 -12.23
C TRP A 791 16.71 5.15 -10.73
N ARG A 792 17.27 6.22 -10.14
CA ARG A 792 17.53 6.28 -8.70
C ARG A 792 16.23 6.38 -7.94
N ARG A 793 16.09 5.56 -6.90
CA ARG A 793 14.96 5.61 -5.97
C ARG A 793 15.04 6.89 -5.14
N TYR A 794 13.90 7.38 -4.65
CA TYR A 794 13.85 8.60 -3.86
C TYR A 794 14.80 8.64 -2.63
N SER A 795 15.09 7.48 -2.01
CA SER A 795 16.08 7.38 -0.91
C SER A 795 17.54 7.51 -1.34
N GLU A 796 17.82 7.25 -2.61
CA GLU A 796 19.16 7.31 -3.19
C GLU A 796 19.48 8.71 -3.73
N LEU A 797 18.48 9.61 -3.76
CA LEU A 797 18.64 10.99 -4.17
C LEU A 797 19.35 11.79 -3.08
N ASN A 798 20.17 12.75 -3.51
CA ASN A 798 21.03 13.50 -2.63
C ASN A 798 20.34 14.81 -2.22
N PHE A 799 19.74 14.83 -1.02
CA PHE A 799 19.11 16.03 -0.45
C PHE A 799 20.10 16.89 0.34
N SER A 800 21.31 17.09 -0.19
CA SER A 800 22.32 17.97 0.38
C SER A 800 22.74 19.04 -0.62
N MET A 801 23.37 20.10 -0.10
CA MET A 801 24.00 21.12 -0.94
C MET A 801 25.10 20.56 -1.85
N GLY A 802 25.57 19.33 -1.61
CA GLY A 802 26.58 18.66 -2.44
C GLY A 802 26.02 17.98 -3.70
N ALA A 803 24.70 17.91 -3.88
CA ALA A 803 24.08 17.26 -5.05
C ALA A 803 24.40 17.98 -6.36
N VAL A 804 24.43 17.24 -7.47
CA VAL A 804 24.77 17.77 -8.81
C VAL A 804 23.85 18.92 -9.23
N GLU A 805 24.32 19.81 -10.09
CA GLU A 805 23.54 20.96 -10.58
C GLU A 805 22.23 20.47 -11.23
N GLY A 806 21.13 21.19 -10.97
CA GLY A 806 19.79 20.83 -11.44
C GLY A 806 19.10 19.69 -10.69
N HIS A 807 19.74 19.04 -9.71
CA HIS A 807 19.17 17.88 -9.00
C HIS A 807 17.83 18.16 -8.29
N LEU A 808 17.60 19.40 -7.84
CA LEU A 808 16.39 19.80 -7.12
C LEU A 808 15.76 21.05 -7.75
N PRO A 809 14.43 21.24 -7.60
CA PRO A 809 13.46 20.29 -7.05
C PRO A 809 13.16 19.13 -8.03
N ILE A 810 12.81 17.95 -7.50
CA ILE A 810 12.46 16.78 -8.33
C ILE A 810 10.96 16.84 -8.71
N PRO A 811 10.58 16.52 -9.95
CA PRO A 811 9.18 16.41 -10.36
C PRO A 811 8.65 15.02 -10.00
N THR A 812 8.18 14.84 -8.76
CA THR A 812 7.76 13.52 -8.21
C THR A 812 6.27 13.19 -8.40
N PHE A 813 5.54 13.95 -9.22
CA PHE A 813 4.09 13.79 -9.37
C PHE A 813 3.71 13.13 -10.69
N GLY A 814 3.19 11.91 -10.62
CA GLY A 814 2.83 11.14 -11.81
C GLY A 814 4.05 10.72 -12.63
N ASP A 815 3.90 10.67 -13.96
CA ASP A 815 5.00 10.38 -14.87
C ASP A 815 6.04 11.51 -14.85
N GLY A 816 7.18 11.26 -14.19
CA GLY A 816 8.26 12.22 -14.00
C GLY A 816 8.84 12.79 -15.30
N TRP A 817 8.75 12.05 -16.40
CA TRP A 817 9.12 12.53 -17.74
C TRP A 817 8.16 13.62 -18.21
N MET A 818 6.86 13.34 -18.16
CA MET A 818 5.82 14.27 -18.61
C MET A 818 5.85 15.57 -17.81
N LEU A 819 6.13 15.50 -16.51
CA LEU A 819 6.18 16.69 -15.67
C LEU A 819 7.41 17.58 -15.94
N VAL A 820 8.58 17.00 -16.24
CA VAL A 820 9.74 17.79 -16.71
C VAL A 820 9.41 18.50 -18.01
N VAL A 821 8.84 17.79 -18.99
CA VAL A 821 8.43 18.39 -20.27
C VAL A 821 7.52 19.59 -20.04
N LEU A 822 6.47 19.41 -19.24
CA LEU A 822 5.45 20.43 -19.01
C LEU A 822 6.00 21.63 -18.23
N ILE A 823 6.80 21.41 -17.18
CA ILE A 823 7.40 22.48 -16.38
C ILE A 823 8.48 23.22 -17.18
N SER A 824 9.32 22.54 -17.94
CA SER A 824 10.37 23.19 -18.74
C SER A 824 9.81 24.03 -19.90
N ASP A 825 8.76 23.56 -20.58
CA ASP A 825 8.03 24.39 -21.55
C ASP A 825 7.34 25.58 -20.87
N ARG A 826 6.71 25.37 -19.70
CA ARG A 826 6.09 26.46 -18.94
C ARG A 826 7.13 27.48 -18.50
N ALA A 827 8.30 27.04 -18.03
CA ALA A 827 9.41 27.90 -17.64
C ALA A 827 9.91 28.76 -18.82
N THR A 828 9.92 28.19 -20.02
CA THR A 828 10.23 28.93 -21.25
C THR A 828 9.21 30.02 -21.54
N ARG A 829 7.91 29.70 -21.48
CA ARG A 829 6.83 30.68 -21.66
C ARG A 829 6.81 31.75 -20.57
N CYS A 830 7.24 31.41 -19.36
CA CYS A 830 7.35 32.32 -18.22
C CYS A 830 8.66 33.12 -18.18
N GLN A 831 9.54 32.96 -19.19
CA GLN A 831 10.82 33.68 -19.30
C GLN A 831 11.72 33.49 -18.06
N LEU A 832 11.73 32.27 -17.52
CA LEU A 832 12.68 31.80 -16.52
C LEU A 832 14.08 31.60 -17.08
#